data_AF-A0A7S3ACP1-F1
#
_entry.id   AF-A0A7S3ACP1-F1
#
_cell.length_a   1.000
_cell.length_b   1.000
_cell.length_c   1.000
_cell.angle_alpha   90.00
_cell.angle_beta   90.00
_cell.angle_gamma   90.00
#
_symmetry.space_group_name_H-M   'P 1'
#
loop_
_entity.id
_entity.type
_entity.pdbx_description
1 polymer ?
#
loop_
_entity_poly.entity_id
_entity_poly.type
_entity_poly.pdbx_seq_one_letter_code
_entity_poly.pdbx_strand_id
1 'polypeptide(L)'
;MRDGEGTWEAPDGRHQRGMWRQDRLHGHGTLREADGMAYEGSFDAGRRGGSSVVEQFRLQALYARWEAALLSSEVAAEAQARAAEGGADEQAGTAAEASGSGDKISVTTLRRAMGEPPPAATLSAALAELRGAWLKLYDSATVHGYGTLRLPSGEVYEGYFRDNLCTGPGLWLHLVCKVPGDVVEALGASPLVMARELSGETVRCALGVFKGGLLSGLGMAIIEQSGQPVGSPAGQAMVHVGQFFDGLATGRGTRWFPNGDTYTGQWMAGRFHGQGELTSTVATAEVRYRGTWQHGKRHGEGFSERPDGSSYRGQWSNGVPQGRGIFHKAGALGPIHEYTGEVVAGARAGRGILRLLDSGDSYEGEWHLAEGLVEGLCRYADGGEYEGEFDDELRPHGLGCRTWADGRRYDGNFVHGAREGQGAERSAVGDEEYDGEWVADERNGKGTLRLPDGGVHEGFFRAGRRHGLGLLRYSDGSSYEGEWLDDLQDGVGNFYFADKSTTGADMYGGHWQQGQWHGHGVYSYSSGASFDGEHVHGMRHGPGKLTLRDGVALEASWVQGEPVGEGRIRYGDGSLCVVQLEAQPPTEMAPQLTVGASGQTCEFHWPNGDVYCGTYAASAEGGPLQFEPSGTGTLTTAQGAKLFGEFSGGKLRGVGHGTYPGGETYEGEFADSMRSGEGTSKYADGAVYKGRWDADMRQGRGLLILPAGDMLSANFHLGEPAGSGTLIYAEGGSYDGELQGLRRHGWGVLQDGSGYHYEGDWLDDERTGYGRETRENGDVYEGQFLASRRHGHGRYLSARGEEYNGSWVQDQRSGQGVSTTLLRDEAEHNRQRASAKLLAHREHHFLRLSGIGEGAGRL
;
A
#
# COMPACT_ATOMS: atom_id res chain seq x y z
N MET A 1 1.84 8.38 -43.23
CA MET A 1 1.41 8.66 -44.61
C MET A 1 1.72 7.48 -45.50
N ARG A 2 0.72 6.61 -45.63
CA ARG A 2 0.65 5.49 -46.56
C ARG A 2 0.16 6.02 -47.91
N ASP A 3 0.96 5.83 -48.95
CA ASP A 3 0.68 6.18 -50.34
C ASP A 3 1.18 5.03 -51.23
N GLY A 4 0.31 4.53 -52.12
CA GLY A 4 0.56 3.34 -52.94
C GLY A 4 -0.28 2.11 -52.56
N GLU A 5 -0.22 1.04 -53.34
CA GLU A 5 -1.01 -0.18 -53.10
C GLU A 5 -0.41 -1.03 -51.97
N GLY A 6 -1.22 -1.41 -50.98
CA GLY A 6 -0.74 -2.17 -49.83
C GLY A 6 -1.81 -2.61 -48.84
N THR A 7 -1.38 -3.39 -47.84
CA THR A 7 -2.20 -3.94 -46.77
C THR A 7 -1.81 -3.30 -45.43
N TRP A 8 -2.77 -3.07 -44.55
CA TRP A 8 -2.58 -2.57 -43.19
C TRP A 8 -3.50 -3.31 -42.21
N GLU A 9 -2.99 -3.58 -41.02
CA GLU A 9 -3.72 -4.19 -39.92
C GLU A 9 -3.65 -3.27 -38.69
N ALA A 10 -4.80 -3.07 -38.04
CA ALA A 10 -4.98 -2.16 -36.92
C ALA A 10 -4.87 -2.91 -35.57
N PRO A 11 -4.45 -2.23 -34.48
CA PRO A 11 -4.34 -2.85 -33.15
C PRO A 11 -5.66 -3.40 -32.58
N ASP A 12 -6.80 -3.00 -33.16
CA ASP A 12 -8.14 -3.49 -32.80
C ASP A 12 -8.59 -4.71 -33.64
N GLY A 13 -7.72 -5.26 -34.50
CA GLY A 13 -8.00 -6.44 -35.31
C GLY A 13 -8.62 -6.17 -36.69
N ARG A 14 -8.75 -4.90 -37.11
CA ARG A 14 -9.25 -4.54 -38.44
C ARG A 14 -8.16 -4.61 -39.51
N HIS A 15 -8.46 -5.22 -40.66
CA HIS A 15 -7.49 -5.51 -41.72
C HIS A 15 -7.95 -4.94 -43.07
N GLN A 16 -7.17 -4.04 -43.67
CA GLN A 16 -7.51 -3.25 -44.86
C GLN A 16 -6.48 -3.44 -45.98
N ARG A 17 -6.91 -3.54 -47.24
CA ARG A 17 -6.02 -3.67 -48.41
C ARG A 17 -6.54 -2.87 -49.59
N GLY A 18 -5.69 -2.09 -50.24
CA GLY A 18 -6.06 -1.33 -51.44
C GLY A 18 -5.03 -0.26 -51.81
N MET A 19 -5.41 0.66 -52.67
CA MET A 19 -4.59 1.82 -53.02
C MET A 19 -4.71 2.90 -51.94
N TRP A 20 -3.63 3.15 -51.20
CA TRP A 20 -3.58 4.20 -50.19
C TRP A 20 -3.16 5.55 -50.80
N ARG A 21 -3.69 6.64 -50.25
CA ARG A 21 -3.11 7.99 -50.34
C ARG A 21 -3.29 8.72 -49.02
N GLN A 22 -2.27 9.44 -48.56
CA GLN A 22 -2.32 10.26 -47.34
C GLN A 22 -2.95 9.52 -46.13
N ASP A 23 -2.51 8.29 -45.87
CA ASP A 23 -3.03 7.41 -44.81
C ASP A 23 -4.47 6.90 -44.97
N ARG A 24 -5.12 7.06 -46.13
CA ARG A 24 -6.50 6.60 -46.37
C ARG A 24 -6.64 5.76 -47.65
N LEU A 25 -7.61 4.85 -47.69
CA LEU A 25 -7.93 4.08 -48.91
C LEU A 25 -8.63 4.95 -49.97
N HIS A 26 -8.27 4.71 -51.23
CA HIS A 26 -8.96 5.19 -52.44
C HIS A 26 -9.00 4.07 -53.49
N GLY A 27 -9.86 4.17 -54.50
CA GLY A 27 -9.96 3.17 -55.56
C GLY A 27 -10.59 1.87 -55.06
N HIS A 28 -10.31 0.73 -55.71
CA HIS A 28 -10.83 -0.56 -55.26
C HIS A 28 -9.98 -1.16 -54.14
N GLY A 29 -10.61 -1.84 -53.18
CA GLY A 29 -9.93 -2.48 -52.05
C GLY A 29 -10.86 -3.35 -51.21
N THR A 30 -10.32 -3.88 -50.12
CA THR A 30 -11.03 -4.67 -49.12
C THR A 30 -10.80 -4.14 -47.71
N LEU A 31 -11.82 -4.30 -46.85
CA LEU A 31 -11.81 -3.97 -45.44
C LEU A 31 -12.48 -5.12 -44.69
N ARG A 32 -11.77 -5.69 -43.72
CA ARG A 32 -12.30 -6.64 -42.74
C ARG A 32 -12.33 -5.99 -41.38
N GLU A 33 -13.52 -5.96 -40.76
CA GLU A 33 -13.73 -5.43 -39.42
C GLU A 33 -13.38 -6.50 -38.36
N ALA A 34 -13.19 -6.09 -37.11
CA ALA A 34 -12.74 -6.96 -36.01
C ALA A 34 -13.77 -8.02 -35.58
N ASP A 35 -15.05 -7.83 -35.91
CA ASP A 35 -16.13 -8.81 -35.74
C ASP A 35 -16.17 -9.87 -36.86
N GLY A 36 -15.25 -9.79 -37.83
CA GLY A 36 -15.12 -10.70 -38.95
C GLY A 36 -15.83 -10.26 -40.24
N MET A 37 -16.68 -9.23 -40.19
CA MET A 37 -17.37 -8.67 -41.36
C MET A 37 -16.38 -8.22 -42.43
N ALA A 38 -16.69 -8.45 -43.71
CA ALA A 38 -15.82 -8.08 -44.83
C ALA A 38 -16.58 -7.28 -45.89
N TYR A 39 -15.95 -6.21 -46.38
CA TYR A 39 -16.37 -5.40 -47.52
C TYR A 39 -15.29 -5.44 -48.60
N GLU A 40 -15.70 -5.64 -49.85
CA GLU A 40 -14.86 -5.49 -51.04
C GLU A 40 -15.59 -4.54 -52.00
N GLY A 41 -14.88 -3.52 -52.50
CA GLY A 41 -15.51 -2.48 -53.31
C GLY A 41 -14.66 -1.23 -53.46
N SER A 42 -15.28 -0.14 -53.90
CA SER A 42 -14.62 1.16 -54.06
C SER A 42 -14.50 1.92 -52.73
N PHE A 43 -13.50 2.78 -52.65
CA PHE A 43 -13.22 3.68 -51.55
C PHE A 43 -12.84 5.06 -52.09
N ASP A 44 -13.16 6.11 -51.35
CA ASP A 44 -12.62 7.45 -51.57
C ASP A 44 -12.34 8.16 -50.24
N ALA A 45 -11.13 8.69 -50.08
CA ALA A 45 -10.64 9.37 -48.87
C ALA A 45 -10.93 8.60 -47.56
N GLY A 46 -10.81 7.27 -47.61
CA GLY A 46 -11.04 6.34 -46.49
C GLY A 46 -12.51 6.00 -46.23
N ARG A 47 -13.46 6.52 -47.02
CA ARG A 47 -14.88 6.18 -46.95
C ARG A 47 -15.21 5.10 -47.98
N ARG A 48 -16.06 4.14 -47.63
CA ARG A 48 -16.61 3.13 -48.55
C ARG A 48 -17.45 3.84 -49.63
N GLY A 49 -17.36 3.37 -50.87
CA GLY A 49 -18.11 3.88 -52.01
C GLY A 49 -19.51 3.31 -52.06
N GLY A 50 -20.51 4.18 -52.21
CA GLY A 50 -21.92 3.85 -51.97
C GLY A 50 -22.34 4.16 -50.53
N SER A 51 -23.63 4.49 -50.33
CA SER A 51 -24.12 4.88 -49.01
C SER A 51 -24.00 3.75 -47.98
N SER A 52 -23.76 4.10 -46.72
CA SER A 52 -23.34 3.19 -45.66
C SER A 52 -24.46 2.30 -45.13
N VAL A 53 -24.55 1.05 -45.61
CA VAL A 53 -25.28 -0.02 -44.90
C VAL A 53 -24.39 -0.58 -43.79
N VAL A 54 -24.26 0.16 -42.69
CA VAL A 54 -23.49 -0.25 -41.49
C VAL A 54 -24.27 -0.02 -40.19
N GLU A 55 -25.60 -0.19 -40.20
CA GLU A 55 -26.38 -0.18 -38.95
C GLU A 55 -27.65 -1.07 -38.94
N GLN A 56 -27.61 -2.23 -39.61
CA GLN A 56 -28.69 -3.25 -39.51
C GLN A 56 -28.27 -4.59 -38.89
N PHE A 57 -26.98 -4.96 -38.87
CA PHE A 57 -26.55 -6.28 -38.39
C PHE A 57 -26.28 -6.40 -36.88
N ARG A 58 -26.28 -5.29 -36.13
CA ARG A 58 -26.12 -5.33 -34.65
C ARG A 58 -27.26 -6.06 -33.93
N LEU A 59 -28.45 -6.16 -34.54
CA LEU A 59 -29.63 -6.79 -33.93
C LEU A 59 -29.58 -8.34 -33.93
N GLN A 60 -29.01 -8.99 -34.95
CA GLN A 60 -28.93 -10.46 -34.97
C GLN A 60 -27.89 -11.01 -33.98
N ALA A 61 -26.78 -10.28 -33.74
CA ALA A 61 -25.81 -10.64 -32.70
C ALA A 61 -26.41 -10.52 -31.29
N LEU A 62 -27.31 -9.57 -31.05
CA LEU A 62 -28.10 -9.47 -29.82
C LEU A 62 -29.08 -10.63 -29.69
N TYR A 63 -29.78 -11.00 -30.77
CA TYR A 63 -30.74 -12.11 -30.77
C TYR A 63 -30.05 -13.45 -30.40
N ALA A 64 -28.89 -13.75 -31.00
CA ALA A 64 -28.12 -14.96 -30.69
C ALA A 64 -27.59 -14.98 -29.23
N ARG A 65 -27.22 -13.82 -28.67
CA ARG A 65 -26.83 -13.72 -27.25
C ARG A 65 -28.01 -13.87 -26.29
N TRP A 66 -29.21 -13.45 -26.71
CA TRP A 66 -30.44 -13.61 -25.94
C TRP A 66 -30.92 -15.08 -25.92
N GLU A 67 -30.86 -15.76 -27.06
CA GLU A 67 -31.20 -17.18 -27.19
C GLU A 67 -30.27 -18.08 -26.37
N ALA A 68 -28.96 -17.77 -26.35
CA ALA A 68 -27.99 -18.42 -25.47
C ALA A 68 -28.23 -18.13 -23.97
N ALA A 69 -28.70 -16.92 -23.63
CA ALA A 69 -29.02 -16.56 -22.24
C ALA A 69 -30.23 -17.35 -21.71
N LEU A 70 -31.31 -17.49 -22.49
CA LEU A 70 -32.46 -18.31 -22.12
C LEU A 70 -32.04 -19.75 -21.80
N LEU A 71 -31.32 -20.40 -22.73
CA LEU A 71 -30.85 -21.78 -22.57
C LEU A 71 -29.93 -21.97 -21.34
N SER A 72 -29.14 -20.96 -20.96
CA SER A 72 -28.33 -21.01 -19.74
C SER A 72 -29.15 -20.93 -18.45
N SER A 73 -30.30 -20.24 -18.48
CA SER A 73 -31.13 -20.01 -17.30
C SER A 73 -31.98 -21.22 -16.88
N GLU A 74 -32.49 -22.00 -17.85
CA GLU A 74 -33.27 -23.21 -17.57
C GLU A 74 -32.40 -24.34 -16.98
N VAL A 75 -31.15 -24.48 -17.47
CA VAL A 75 -30.19 -25.47 -16.94
C VAL A 75 -29.74 -25.12 -15.52
N ALA A 76 -29.61 -23.83 -15.17
CA ALA A 76 -29.30 -23.40 -13.81
C ALA A 76 -30.42 -23.76 -12.81
N ALA A 77 -31.69 -23.63 -13.22
CA ALA A 77 -32.83 -23.96 -12.39
C ALA A 77 -32.92 -25.48 -12.06
N GLU A 78 -32.68 -26.36 -13.05
CA GLU A 78 -32.61 -27.82 -12.79
C GLU A 78 -31.43 -28.21 -11.90
N ALA A 79 -30.28 -27.53 -12.04
CA ALA A 79 -29.10 -27.80 -11.22
C ALA A 79 -29.33 -27.46 -9.73
N GLN A 80 -29.93 -26.30 -9.44
CA GLN A 80 -30.25 -25.89 -8.07
C GLN A 80 -31.35 -26.76 -7.44
N ALA A 81 -32.31 -27.24 -8.22
CA ALA A 81 -33.33 -28.18 -7.74
C ALA A 81 -32.72 -29.52 -7.25
N ARG A 82 -31.66 -30.02 -7.91
CA ARG A 82 -30.98 -31.27 -7.50
C ARG A 82 -30.03 -31.10 -6.31
N ALA A 83 -29.50 -29.90 -6.08
CA ALA A 83 -28.64 -29.62 -4.94
C ALA A 83 -29.38 -29.68 -3.58
N ALA A 84 -30.72 -29.53 -3.58
CA ALA A 84 -31.53 -29.50 -2.37
C ALA A 84 -31.85 -30.88 -1.74
N GLU A 85 -31.56 -32.00 -2.43
CA GLU A 85 -31.89 -33.36 -1.96
C GLU A 85 -30.67 -34.19 -1.49
N GLY A 86 -29.44 -33.64 -1.48
CA GLY A 86 -28.24 -34.40 -1.14
C GLY A 86 -27.15 -33.61 -0.43
N GLY A 87 -27.04 -33.74 0.89
CA GLY A 87 -25.96 -33.13 1.68
C GLY A 87 -26.17 -33.17 3.19
N ALA A 88 -25.95 -34.33 3.83
CA ALA A 88 -25.87 -34.44 5.29
C ALA A 88 -25.03 -35.65 5.72
N ASP A 89 -23.76 -35.43 6.08
CA ASP A 89 -23.03 -36.35 6.97
C ASP A 89 -21.86 -35.67 7.72
N GLU A 90 -21.47 -36.30 8.82
CA GLU A 90 -20.24 -36.17 9.64
C GLU A 90 -19.73 -34.81 10.23
N GLN A 91 -20.22 -34.54 11.46
CA GLN A 91 -19.44 -34.47 12.73
C GLN A 91 -18.47 -33.30 13.12
N ALA A 92 -18.93 -32.57 14.16
CA ALA A 92 -18.30 -32.40 15.51
C ALA A 92 -17.21 -31.32 15.81
N GLY A 93 -17.37 -30.60 16.95
CA GLY A 93 -16.40 -29.64 17.51
C GLY A 93 -16.89 -28.71 18.65
N THR A 94 -17.14 -29.27 19.84
CA THR A 94 -17.47 -28.64 21.16
C THR A 94 -16.78 -27.31 21.57
N ALA A 95 -17.28 -26.44 22.48
CA ALA A 95 -18.58 -26.28 23.20
C ALA A 95 -18.57 -25.01 24.13
N ALA A 96 -19.71 -24.72 24.80
CA ALA A 96 -19.91 -23.86 26.01
C ALA A 96 -19.81 -22.31 25.89
N GLU A 97 -20.62 -21.49 26.60
CA GLU A 97 -21.97 -21.67 27.20
C GLU A 97 -22.64 -20.31 27.56
N ALA A 98 -23.98 -20.28 27.63
CA ALA A 98 -24.86 -19.26 28.27
C ALA A 98 -24.86 -17.78 27.77
N SER A 99 -25.96 -17.02 27.85
CA SER A 99 -27.40 -17.37 27.86
C SER A 99 -28.26 -16.15 27.44
N GLY A 100 -29.39 -16.39 26.77
CA GLY A 100 -30.34 -15.35 26.33
C GLY A 100 -31.61 -15.96 25.70
N SER A 101 -32.79 -15.47 26.04
CA SER A 101 -34.07 -16.14 25.76
C SER A 101 -34.74 -15.70 24.46
N GLY A 102 -35.17 -16.66 23.63
CA GLY A 102 -36.12 -16.47 22.53
C GLY A 102 -37.07 -17.67 22.45
N ASP A 103 -38.39 -17.44 22.48
CA ASP A 103 -39.39 -18.51 22.55
C ASP A 103 -39.96 -18.90 21.17
N LYS A 104 -40.44 -20.14 21.10
CA LYS A 104 -40.83 -20.95 19.93
C LYS A 104 -41.69 -20.25 18.86
N ILE A 105 -41.45 -20.61 17.60
CA ILE A 105 -42.53 -20.88 16.62
C ILE A 105 -42.30 -22.28 16.02
N SER A 106 -43.36 -23.08 15.88
CA SER A 106 -43.31 -24.46 15.41
C SER A 106 -43.66 -24.63 13.92
N VAL A 107 -43.14 -25.69 13.29
CA VAL A 107 -43.46 -26.09 11.91
C VAL A 107 -44.88 -26.67 11.83
N THR A 108 -45.90 -25.80 11.85
CA THR A 108 -47.32 -26.21 11.77
C THR A 108 -48.28 -25.16 11.21
N THR A 109 -47.95 -24.47 10.10
CA THR A 109 -48.95 -23.92 9.15
C THR A 109 -48.30 -23.66 7.78
N LEU A 110 -48.42 -24.62 6.85
CA LEU A 110 -47.96 -24.42 5.46
C LEU A 110 -48.83 -25.19 4.44
N ARG A 111 -50.17 -25.14 4.59
CA ARG A 111 -51.08 -25.67 3.54
C ARG A 111 -52.53 -25.16 3.59
N ARG A 112 -52.78 -23.84 3.53
CA ARG A 112 -54.13 -23.33 3.16
C ARG A 112 -54.21 -21.91 2.58
N ALA A 113 -53.57 -21.66 1.44
CA ALA A 113 -53.97 -20.61 0.48
C ALA A 113 -53.25 -20.82 -0.86
N MET A 114 -53.86 -21.56 -1.80
CA MET A 114 -53.58 -21.36 -3.22
C MET A 114 -54.59 -20.33 -3.71
N GLY A 115 -54.12 -19.21 -4.24
CA GLY A 115 -54.98 -18.09 -4.63
C GLY A 115 -54.27 -17.14 -5.58
N GLU A 116 -54.73 -17.15 -6.84
CA GLU A 116 -54.42 -16.23 -7.95
C GLU A 116 -52.98 -16.24 -8.52
N PRO A 117 -52.83 -16.33 -9.86
CA PRO A 117 -51.56 -16.04 -10.55
C PRO A 117 -51.38 -14.53 -10.77
N PRO A 118 -50.15 -14.04 -11.01
CA PRO A 118 -49.93 -12.64 -11.37
C PRO A 118 -50.65 -12.27 -12.68
N PRO A 119 -51.17 -11.02 -12.81
CA PRO A 119 -52.01 -10.61 -13.93
C PRO A 119 -51.24 -10.49 -15.25
N ALA A 120 -51.96 -10.63 -16.36
CA ALA A 120 -51.43 -10.68 -17.73
C ALA A 120 -50.95 -9.31 -18.30
N ALA A 121 -50.14 -8.57 -17.54
CA ALA A 121 -49.56 -7.29 -17.96
C ALA A 121 -48.21 -7.45 -18.70
N THR A 122 -47.37 -8.40 -18.26
CA THR A 122 -45.96 -8.53 -18.71
C THR A 122 -45.78 -9.08 -20.13
N LEU A 123 -46.80 -9.69 -20.75
CA LEU A 123 -46.73 -10.08 -22.17
C LEU A 123 -47.13 -8.94 -23.13
N SER A 124 -47.85 -7.92 -22.64
CA SER A 124 -48.33 -6.81 -23.49
C SER A 124 -47.24 -5.77 -23.76
N ALA A 125 -46.38 -5.50 -22.76
CA ALA A 125 -45.27 -4.56 -22.88
C ALA A 125 -44.23 -5.00 -23.94
N ALA A 126 -43.78 -6.26 -23.89
CA ALA A 126 -42.80 -6.80 -24.84
C ALA A 126 -43.28 -6.76 -26.31
N LEU A 127 -44.58 -6.90 -26.54
CA LEU A 127 -45.19 -6.77 -27.87
C LEU A 127 -45.40 -5.32 -28.33
N ALA A 128 -45.31 -4.34 -27.41
CA ALA A 128 -45.37 -2.91 -27.75
C ALA A 128 -44.03 -2.40 -28.31
N GLU A 129 -42.91 -2.72 -27.66
CA GLU A 129 -41.57 -2.28 -28.11
C GLU A 129 -41.21 -2.84 -29.49
N LEU A 130 -41.45 -4.14 -29.72
CA LEU A 130 -41.25 -4.79 -31.03
C LEU A 130 -42.08 -4.15 -32.15
N ARG A 131 -43.17 -3.44 -31.83
CA ARG A 131 -43.99 -2.72 -32.80
C ARG A 131 -43.54 -1.27 -33.01
N GLY A 132 -42.92 -0.64 -32.01
CA GLY A 132 -42.31 0.68 -32.12
C GLY A 132 -41.01 0.67 -32.94
N ALA A 133 -40.18 -0.37 -32.78
CA ALA A 133 -38.92 -0.52 -33.51
C ALA A 133 -39.09 -0.61 -35.04
N TRP A 134 -40.26 -1.03 -35.54
CA TRP A 134 -40.51 -1.27 -36.96
C TRP A 134 -40.81 0.00 -37.80
N LEU A 135 -40.82 1.18 -37.18
CA LEU A 135 -41.21 2.45 -37.83
C LEU A 135 -40.18 3.60 -37.72
N LYS A 136 -39.05 3.42 -37.04
CA LYS A 136 -37.93 4.39 -37.01
C LYS A 136 -36.81 4.01 -37.99
N LEU A 137 -37.09 3.94 -39.29
CA LEU A 137 -36.06 3.76 -40.33
C LEU A 137 -36.50 4.30 -41.70
N TYR A 138 -36.77 5.60 -41.78
CA TYR A 138 -37.13 6.27 -43.04
C TYR A 138 -36.70 7.75 -43.10
N ASP A 139 -35.39 8.01 -43.19
CA ASP A 139 -34.89 9.13 -43.99
C ASP A 139 -33.44 8.88 -44.48
N SER A 140 -33.06 9.60 -45.55
CA SER A 140 -31.77 9.62 -46.26
C SER A 140 -31.38 8.42 -47.14
N ALA A 141 -30.70 8.75 -48.24
CA ALA A 141 -29.98 7.87 -49.19
C ALA A 141 -30.80 6.84 -50.01
N THR A 142 -31.44 7.31 -51.10
CA THR A 142 -31.93 6.46 -52.20
C THR A 142 -30.78 5.78 -52.96
N VAL A 143 -30.89 4.49 -53.27
CA VAL A 143 -29.85 3.71 -53.98
C VAL A 143 -30.29 3.32 -55.39
N HIS A 144 -29.38 3.44 -56.36
CA HIS A 144 -29.49 2.92 -57.73
C HIS A 144 -28.17 2.25 -58.12
N GLY A 145 -28.17 0.96 -58.47
CA GLY A 145 -26.95 0.25 -58.88
C GLY A 145 -27.11 -1.25 -59.09
N TYR A 146 -26.13 -1.87 -59.75
CA TYR A 146 -26.06 -3.33 -59.97
C TYR A 146 -24.97 -3.93 -59.08
N GLY A 147 -25.22 -5.08 -58.44
CA GLY A 147 -24.22 -5.72 -57.58
C GLY A 147 -24.61 -7.10 -57.04
N THR A 148 -23.67 -7.68 -56.29
CA THR A 148 -23.74 -9.04 -55.72
C THR A 148 -23.59 -8.97 -54.20
N LEU A 149 -24.53 -9.58 -53.46
CA LEU A 149 -24.54 -9.65 -52.00
C LEU A 149 -24.37 -11.10 -51.55
N ARG A 150 -23.53 -11.34 -50.52
CA ARG A 150 -23.36 -12.64 -49.85
C ARG A 150 -23.74 -12.55 -48.38
N LEU A 151 -24.47 -13.55 -47.87
CA LEU A 151 -24.85 -13.64 -46.46
C LEU A 151 -23.95 -14.62 -45.69
N PRO A 152 -23.83 -14.49 -44.35
CA PRO A 152 -23.13 -15.47 -43.51
C PRO A 152 -23.73 -16.89 -43.55
N SER A 153 -24.99 -17.04 -43.98
CA SER A 153 -25.63 -18.33 -44.29
C SER A 153 -25.04 -19.04 -45.53
N GLY A 154 -24.22 -18.35 -46.32
CA GLY A 154 -23.63 -18.85 -47.57
C GLY A 154 -24.40 -18.49 -48.84
N GLU A 155 -25.59 -17.90 -48.70
CA GLU A 155 -26.49 -17.50 -49.80
C GLU A 155 -25.96 -16.29 -50.59
N VAL A 156 -26.41 -16.15 -51.84
CA VAL A 156 -25.94 -15.13 -52.80
C VAL A 156 -27.12 -14.53 -53.55
N TYR A 157 -27.14 -13.21 -53.69
CA TYR A 157 -28.13 -12.47 -54.48
C TYR A 157 -27.43 -11.51 -55.45
N GLU A 158 -27.84 -11.53 -56.72
CA GLU A 158 -27.35 -10.62 -57.76
C GLU A 158 -28.51 -9.89 -58.42
N GLY A 159 -28.37 -8.58 -58.66
CA GLY A 159 -29.43 -7.81 -59.31
C GLY A 159 -29.18 -6.31 -59.36
N TYR A 160 -30.17 -5.61 -59.91
CA TYR A 160 -30.24 -4.15 -59.90
C TYR A 160 -31.19 -3.67 -58.80
N PHE A 161 -30.69 -2.81 -57.92
CA PHE A 161 -31.41 -2.34 -56.75
C PHE A 161 -31.91 -0.92 -56.97
N ARG A 162 -33.18 -0.69 -56.63
CA ARG A 162 -33.84 0.61 -56.70
C ARG A 162 -34.87 0.72 -55.58
N ASP A 163 -34.88 1.87 -54.91
CA ASP A 163 -35.92 2.25 -53.93
C ASP A 163 -36.18 1.15 -52.87
N ASN A 164 -35.08 0.50 -52.43
CA ASN A 164 -35.00 -0.63 -51.49
C ASN A 164 -35.78 -1.91 -51.89
N LEU A 165 -36.19 -2.05 -53.15
CA LEU A 165 -36.75 -3.27 -53.73
C LEU A 165 -35.73 -3.97 -54.63
N CYS A 166 -35.53 -5.27 -54.40
CA CYS A 166 -34.87 -6.16 -55.34
C CYS A 166 -35.92 -6.65 -56.35
N THR A 167 -35.90 -6.12 -57.58
CA THR A 167 -36.88 -6.49 -58.61
C THR A 167 -36.50 -7.78 -59.33
N GLY A 168 -36.51 -8.90 -58.60
CA GLY A 168 -36.54 -10.27 -59.12
C GLY A 168 -37.97 -10.80 -59.24
N PRO A 169 -38.26 -11.78 -60.13
CA PRO A 169 -39.62 -12.19 -60.43
C PRO A 169 -40.25 -13.13 -59.37
N GLY A 170 -40.92 -12.53 -58.38
CA GLY A 170 -42.22 -13.01 -57.89
C GLY A 170 -42.32 -13.59 -56.47
N LEU A 171 -43.16 -12.96 -55.64
CA LEU A 171 -44.26 -13.63 -54.91
C LEU A 171 -45.29 -12.60 -54.41
N TRP A 172 -46.48 -13.05 -54.01
CA TRP A 172 -47.53 -12.27 -53.33
C TRP A 172 -48.05 -13.10 -52.14
N LEU A 173 -48.49 -12.47 -51.05
CA LEU A 173 -49.34 -13.15 -50.06
C LEU A 173 -50.32 -12.18 -49.38
N HIS A 174 -51.54 -12.64 -49.13
CA HIS A 174 -52.57 -11.95 -48.34
C HIS A 174 -52.58 -12.46 -46.89
N LEU A 175 -53.02 -11.61 -45.96
CA LEU A 175 -53.55 -12.04 -44.66
C LEU A 175 -54.90 -11.39 -44.39
N VAL A 176 -55.85 -12.21 -43.92
CA VAL A 176 -57.19 -11.81 -43.46
C VAL A 176 -57.35 -12.40 -42.05
N CYS A 177 -57.80 -11.60 -41.10
CA CYS A 177 -58.08 -12.06 -39.74
C CYS A 177 -59.61 -12.20 -39.52
N LYS A 178 -60.00 -13.09 -38.61
CA LYS A 178 -61.38 -13.61 -38.50
C LYS A 178 -61.80 -13.67 -37.03
N VAL A 179 -63.03 -13.23 -36.72
CA VAL A 179 -63.59 -13.20 -35.35
C VAL A 179 -64.90 -14.01 -35.31
N PRO A 180 -65.16 -14.86 -34.29
CA PRO A 180 -66.39 -15.63 -34.14
C PRO A 180 -67.26 -15.24 -32.93
N GLY A 181 -68.59 -15.41 -33.05
CA GLY A 181 -69.57 -15.42 -31.93
C GLY A 181 -69.95 -14.03 -31.37
N ASP A 182 -71.21 -13.71 -31.02
CA ASP A 182 -72.44 -14.52 -30.98
C ASP A 182 -73.70 -13.77 -31.48
N VAL A 183 -74.82 -14.48 -31.59
CA VAL A 183 -76.15 -14.05 -32.09
C VAL A 183 -77.14 -13.76 -30.93
N VAL A 184 -78.32 -13.14 -31.08
CA VAL A 184 -79.24 -12.87 -32.23
C VAL A 184 -79.69 -11.38 -32.20
N GLU A 185 -80.64 -10.82 -32.96
CA GLU A 185 -81.77 -11.32 -33.78
C GLU A 185 -82.02 -10.41 -35.01
N ALA A 186 -82.99 -10.72 -35.89
CA ALA A 186 -83.28 -9.95 -37.09
C ALA A 186 -84.77 -9.96 -37.55
N LEU A 187 -85.28 -8.77 -37.89
CA LEU A 187 -86.44 -8.47 -38.76
C LEU A 187 -86.07 -7.14 -39.46
N GLY A 188 -86.00 -7.00 -40.79
CA GLY A 188 -87.06 -7.15 -41.79
C GLY A 188 -87.42 -5.74 -42.33
N ALA A 189 -87.49 -5.42 -43.64
CA ALA A 189 -87.38 -6.27 -44.84
C ALA A 189 -86.84 -5.49 -46.08
N SER A 190 -86.58 -6.25 -47.14
CA SER A 190 -86.07 -5.93 -48.50
C SER A 190 -87.06 -5.09 -49.37
N PRO A 191 -86.76 -4.66 -50.63
CA PRO A 191 -85.72 -5.17 -51.57
C PRO A 191 -84.96 -4.17 -52.48
N LEU A 192 -84.04 -4.76 -53.28
CA LEU A 192 -83.30 -4.17 -54.40
C LEU A 192 -84.23 -3.87 -55.61
N VAL A 193 -83.84 -3.15 -56.69
CA VAL A 193 -83.03 -3.65 -57.83
C VAL A 193 -82.61 -2.50 -58.78
N MET A 194 -81.39 -2.63 -59.34
CA MET A 194 -80.76 -2.03 -60.55
C MET A 194 -81.40 -0.84 -61.31
N ALA A 195 -80.54 0.08 -61.80
CA ALA A 195 -80.23 0.24 -63.25
C ALA A 195 -79.11 1.26 -63.54
N ARG A 196 -78.57 1.23 -64.77
CA ARG A 196 -77.64 2.21 -65.38
C ARG A 196 -77.98 2.39 -66.86
N GLU A 197 -78.26 3.62 -67.31
CA GLU A 197 -77.91 4.12 -68.66
C GLU A 197 -78.02 5.68 -68.67
N LEU A 198 -77.67 6.32 -69.79
CA LEU A 198 -77.60 7.76 -69.99
C LEU A 198 -78.88 8.32 -70.64
N SER A 199 -79.30 9.50 -70.20
CA SER A 199 -79.74 10.60 -71.06
C SER A 199 -79.80 11.90 -70.24
N GLY A 200 -79.89 13.05 -70.90
CA GLY A 200 -79.73 14.37 -70.28
C GLY A 200 -81.04 15.11 -69.97
N GLU A 201 -80.92 16.44 -69.94
CA GLU A 201 -81.97 17.43 -69.68
C GLU A 201 -82.40 17.59 -68.20
N THR A 202 -83.06 18.73 -67.90
CA THR A 202 -83.02 19.35 -66.56
C THR A 202 -84.38 19.91 -66.17
N VAL A 203 -84.79 19.69 -64.91
CA VAL A 203 -85.91 20.40 -64.28
C VAL A 203 -85.44 20.98 -62.94
N ARG A 204 -85.59 22.29 -62.75
CA ARG A 204 -85.34 22.98 -61.47
C ARG A 204 -86.65 23.20 -60.72
N CYS A 205 -86.64 22.96 -59.41
CA CYS A 205 -87.70 23.36 -58.48
C CYS A 205 -87.09 24.01 -57.23
N ALA A 206 -87.62 25.16 -56.81
CA ALA A 206 -87.30 25.78 -55.52
C ALA A 206 -88.54 26.53 -54.99
N LEU A 207 -88.80 26.44 -53.69
CA LEU A 207 -89.82 27.26 -52.99
C LEU A 207 -89.12 28.38 -52.20
N GLY A 208 -89.58 29.61 -52.39
CA GLY A 208 -89.12 30.78 -51.62
C GLY A 208 -89.90 32.04 -52.00
N VAL A 209 -90.13 32.93 -51.03
CA VAL A 209 -90.90 34.17 -51.24
C VAL A 209 -89.96 35.37 -51.17
N PHE A 210 -89.92 36.17 -52.23
CA PHE A 210 -89.19 37.44 -52.26
C PHE A 210 -90.11 38.62 -51.89
N LYS A 211 -89.57 39.60 -51.16
CA LYS A 211 -90.23 40.90 -50.94
C LYS A 211 -89.18 42.01 -50.83
N GLY A 212 -89.31 43.08 -51.63
CA GLY A 212 -88.44 44.25 -51.54
C GLY A 212 -86.98 44.08 -52.01
N GLY A 213 -86.63 42.97 -52.66
CA GLY A 213 -85.29 42.75 -53.22
C GLY A 213 -84.22 42.25 -52.24
N LEU A 214 -84.56 41.99 -50.97
CA LEU A 214 -83.68 41.43 -49.95
C LEU A 214 -84.22 40.10 -49.43
N LEU A 215 -83.32 39.15 -49.17
CA LEU A 215 -83.65 37.81 -48.68
C LEU A 215 -83.64 37.80 -47.14
N SER A 216 -84.80 37.96 -46.51
CA SER A 216 -84.93 37.96 -45.04
C SER A 216 -85.58 36.66 -44.53
N GLY A 217 -84.77 35.67 -44.19
CA GLY A 217 -85.22 34.36 -43.67
C GLY A 217 -84.12 33.31 -43.82
N LEU A 218 -84.29 32.13 -43.21
CA LEU A 218 -83.36 31.01 -43.35
C LEU A 218 -83.35 30.52 -44.81
N GLY A 219 -82.28 30.84 -45.54
CA GLY A 219 -82.09 30.45 -46.93
C GLY A 219 -80.61 30.31 -47.29
N MET A 220 -80.28 29.29 -48.09
CA MET A 220 -78.93 29.12 -48.62
C MET A 220 -78.74 29.97 -49.88
N ALA A 221 -77.57 30.58 -50.01
CA ALA A 221 -77.08 31.07 -51.30
C ALA A 221 -76.32 29.93 -52.00
N ILE A 222 -76.83 29.51 -53.16
CA ILE A 222 -76.13 28.60 -54.09
C ILE A 222 -75.91 29.35 -55.39
N ILE A 223 -74.70 29.26 -55.93
CA ILE A 223 -74.39 29.58 -57.33
C ILE A 223 -73.94 28.25 -57.96
N GLU A 224 -74.59 27.82 -59.03
CA GLU A 224 -74.48 26.46 -59.58
C GLU A 224 -73.17 26.20 -60.32
N GLN A 225 -72.58 25.01 -60.13
CA GLN A 225 -72.58 23.98 -61.19
C GLN A 225 -72.29 22.58 -60.63
N SER A 226 -72.88 21.56 -61.26
CA SER A 226 -72.85 20.12 -60.90
C SER A 226 -73.49 19.76 -59.55
N GLY A 227 -73.99 18.52 -59.41
CA GLY A 227 -74.90 18.14 -58.31
C GLY A 227 -74.50 16.89 -57.54
N GLN A 228 -74.28 17.06 -56.24
CA GLN A 228 -74.30 16.09 -55.13
C GLN A 228 -74.56 16.88 -53.83
N PRO A 229 -74.97 16.25 -52.71
CA PRO A 229 -74.74 16.82 -51.39
C PRO A 229 -73.22 16.91 -51.15
N VAL A 230 -72.67 18.13 -51.22
CA VAL A 230 -71.24 18.34 -51.49
C VAL A 230 -70.36 18.12 -50.25
N GLY A 231 -69.46 17.13 -50.32
CA GLY A 231 -68.18 17.22 -49.61
C GLY A 231 -67.27 18.21 -50.35
N SER A 232 -66.94 19.33 -49.72
CA SER A 232 -66.08 20.43 -50.21
C SER A 232 -66.39 20.98 -51.63
N PRO A 233 -67.03 22.16 -51.76
CA PRO A 233 -67.09 22.87 -53.05
C PRO A 233 -65.68 23.25 -53.50
N ALA A 234 -65.23 22.74 -54.65
CA ALA A 234 -63.89 22.98 -55.18
C ALA A 234 -63.73 24.42 -55.72
N GLY A 235 -63.45 25.36 -54.82
CA GLY A 235 -62.78 26.64 -55.09
C GLY A 235 -63.45 27.59 -56.09
N GLN A 236 -64.42 28.39 -55.63
CA GLN A 236 -64.63 29.77 -56.12
C GLN A 236 -65.65 30.63 -55.33
N ALA A 237 -66.62 30.03 -54.63
CA ALA A 237 -67.68 30.76 -53.92
C ALA A 237 -67.54 30.69 -52.39
N MET A 238 -67.93 31.77 -51.70
CA MET A 238 -68.10 31.79 -50.24
C MET A 238 -69.52 31.34 -49.90
N VAL A 239 -69.67 30.29 -49.09
CA VAL A 239 -70.98 29.71 -48.73
C VAL A 239 -71.20 29.85 -47.23
N HIS A 240 -72.33 30.40 -46.79
CA HIS A 240 -72.71 30.47 -45.39
C HIS A 240 -74.10 29.87 -45.15
N VAL A 241 -74.20 29.00 -44.14
CA VAL A 241 -75.45 28.40 -43.67
C VAL A 241 -75.58 28.75 -42.19
N GLY A 242 -76.51 29.65 -41.87
CA GLY A 242 -76.63 30.24 -40.53
C GLY A 242 -77.73 31.29 -40.45
N GLN A 243 -77.75 32.02 -39.34
CA GLN A 243 -78.65 33.16 -39.15
C GLN A 243 -78.02 34.44 -39.75
N PHE A 244 -78.86 35.30 -40.33
CA PHE A 244 -78.45 36.59 -40.89
C PHE A 244 -79.24 37.73 -40.23
N PHE A 245 -78.58 38.88 -40.07
CA PHE A 245 -79.21 40.14 -39.69
C PHE A 245 -78.54 41.26 -40.49
N ASP A 246 -79.35 42.08 -41.17
CA ASP A 246 -78.90 43.15 -42.07
C ASP A 246 -77.82 42.70 -43.09
N GLY A 247 -78.08 41.58 -43.77
CA GLY A 247 -77.17 40.95 -44.74
C GLY A 247 -75.91 40.29 -44.14
N LEU A 248 -75.59 40.55 -42.87
CA LEU A 248 -74.43 40.02 -42.18
C LEU A 248 -74.76 38.75 -41.39
N ALA A 249 -73.82 37.81 -41.34
CA ALA A 249 -73.95 36.61 -40.50
C ALA A 249 -74.01 36.99 -39.01
N THR A 250 -74.92 36.35 -38.27
CA THR A 250 -75.14 36.52 -36.84
C THR A 250 -75.52 35.17 -36.21
N GLY A 251 -75.61 35.10 -34.88
CA GLY A 251 -76.09 33.90 -34.19
C GLY A 251 -75.22 32.67 -34.47
N ARG A 252 -75.79 31.49 -34.69
CA ARG A 252 -75.00 30.27 -35.02
C ARG A 252 -75.03 29.95 -36.52
N GLY A 253 -73.91 29.48 -37.05
CA GLY A 253 -73.82 28.99 -38.42
C GLY A 253 -72.42 28.53 -38.86
N THR A 254 -72.37 27.86 -40.01
CA THR A 254 -71.15 27.40 -40.68
C THR A 254 -70.85 28.23 -41.93
N ARG A 255 -69.60 28.60 -42.16
CA ARG A 255 -69.15 29.23 -43.42
C ARG A 255 -67.97 28.46 -44.00
N TRP A 256 -68.07 28.15 -45.28
CA TRP A 256 -66.98 27.69 -46.14
C TRP A 256 -66.46 28.90 -46.92
N PHE A 257 -65.15 29.14 -46.84
CA PHE A 257 -64.47 30.26 -47.49
C PHE A 257 -63.87 29.83 -48.85
N PRO A 258 -63.63 30.76 -49.79
CA PRO A 258 -63.11 30.40 -51.13
C PRO A 258 -61.71 29.77 -51.13
N ASN A 259 -60.93 29.93 -50.05
CA ASN A 259 -59.64 29.25 -49.83
C ASN A 259 -59.78 27.83 -49.23
N GLY A 260 -61.01 27.37 -49.00
CA GLY A 260 -61.38 26.06 -48.46
C GLY A 260 -61.59 26.02 -46.94
N ASP A 261 -61.15 27.04 -46.21
CA ASP A 261 -61.33 27.12 -44.75
C ASP A 261 -62.80 27.04 -44.36
N THR A 262 -63.08 26.40 -43.23
CA THR A 262 -64.42 26.18 -42.71
C THR A 262 -64.53 26.65 -41.27
N TYR A 263 -65.39 27.63 -40.99
CA TYR A 263 -65.74 28.05 -39.63
C TYR A 263 -67.13 27.56 -39.25
N THR A 264 -67.27 26.87 -38.12
CA THR A 264 -68.56 26.53 -37.50
C THR A 264 -68.61 27.11 -36.09
N GLY A 265 -69.55 28.04 -35.84
CA GLY A 265 -69.59 28.71 -34.54
C GLY A 265 -70.60 29.83 -34.45
N GLN A 266 -70.33 30.76 -33.55
CA GLN A 266 -71.12 31.97 -33.36
C GLN A 266 -70.59 33.13 -34.23
N TRP A 267 -71.50 34.01 -34.64
CA TRP A 267 -71.22 35.13 -35.53
C TRP A 267 -71.81 36.41 -34.95
N MET A 268 -71.13 37.53 -35.19
CA MET A 268 -71.64 38.87 -34.88
C MET A 268 -71.14 39.84 -35.96
N ALA A 269 -72.07 40.58 -36.57
CA ALA A 269 -71.79 41.54 -37.64
C ALA A 269 -70.87 40.97 -38.74
N GLY A 270 -71.13 39.72 -39.16
CA GLY A 270 -70.41 39.05 -40.24
C GLY A 270 -69.04 38.45 -39.88
N ARG A 271 -68.58 38.63 -38.63
CA ARG A 271 -67.29 38.12 -38.10
C ARG A 271 -67.48 36.96 -37.12
N PHE A 272 -66.44 36.16 -36.94
CA PHE A 272 -66.36 35.14 -35.88
C PHE A 272 -66.53 35.78 -34.49
N HIS A 273 -67.38 35.19 -33.66
CA HIS A 273 -67.62 35.65 -32.30
C HIS A 273 -68.01 34.50 -31.37
N GLY A 274 -68.11 34.72 -30.05
CA GLY A 274 -68.55 33.70 -29.09
C GLY A 274 -67.71 32.42 -29.17
N GLN A 275 -68.35 31.25 -29.04
CA GLN A 275 -67.69 29.96 -29.23
C GLN A 275 -67.75 29.51 -30.70
N GLY A 276 -66.62 29.03 -31.24
CA GLY A 276 -66.55 28.47 -32.58
C GLY A 276 -65.24 27.75 -32.93
N GLU A 277 -65.31 26.92 -33.96
CA GLU A 277 -64.22 26.13 -34.51
C GLU A 277 -63.92 26.57 -35.95
N LEU A 278 -62.65 26.88 -36.24
CA LEU A 278 -62.11 27.15 -37.56
C LEU A 278 -61.20 25.98 -37.95
N THR A 279 -61.47 25.36 -39.09
CA THR A 279 -60.58 24.40 -39.75
C THR A 279 -60.03 25.05 -41.02
N SER A 280 -58.71 25.21 -41.09
CA SER A 280 -58.01 25.66 -42.30
C SER A 280 -57.76 24.47 -43.22
N THR A 281 -57.89 24.68 -44.54
CA THR A 281 -57.41 23.72 -45.55
C THR A 281 -56.04 24.09 -46.09
N VAL A 282 -55.49 25.24 -45.71
CA VAL A 282 -54.21 25.77 -46.18
C VAL A 282 -53.14 25.58 -45.09
N ALA A 283 -52.12 24.77 -45.38
CA ALA A 283 -51.07 24.38 -44.44
C ALA A 283 -50.01 25.48 -44.21
N THR A 284 -50.44 26.68 -43.78
CA THR A 284 -49.58 27.87 -43.70
C THR A 284 -49.30 28.40 -42.29
N ALA A 285 -49.97 27.89 -41.25
CA ALA A 285 -49.61 28.14 -39.83
C ALA A 285 -50.34 27.21 -38.85
N GLU A 286 -51.61 26.94 -39.11
CA GLU A 286 -52.58 26.36 -38.18
C GLU A 286 -53.65 25.61 -39.00
N VAL A 287 -54.00 24.39 -38.62
CA VAL A 287 -55.02 23.56 -39.30
C VAL A 287 -56.36 23.63 -38.58
N ARG A 288 -56.37 23.77 -37.25
CA ARG A 288 -57.60 23.87 -36.45
C ARG A 288 -57.43 24.87 -35.31
N TYR A 289 -58.44 25.70 -35.07
CA TYR A 289 -58.64 26.41 -33.81
C TYR A 289 -60.06 26.15 -33.31
N ARG A 290 -60.22 25.81 -32.03
CA ARG A 290 -61.53 25.69 -31.36
C ARG A 290 -61.51 26.46 -30.04
N GLY A 291 -62.35 27.46 -29.90
CA GLY A 291 -62.40 28.27 -28.68
C GLY A 291 -63.23 29.54 -28.83
N THR A 292 -62.88 30.53 -28.01
CA THR A 292 -63.59 31.81 -27.97
C THR A 292 -63.07 32.78 -29.04
N TRP A 293 -63.96 33.59 -29.60
CA TRP A 293 -63.69 34.56 -30.66
C TRP A 293 -64.26 35.94 -30.32
N GLN A 294 -63.49 36.99 -30.60
CA GLN A 294 -63.90 38.39 -30.40
C GLN A 294 -63.59 39.20 -31.67
N HIS A 295 -64.63 39.75 -32.30
CA HIS A 295 -64.56 40.57 -33.52
C HIS A 295 -63.71 40.00 -34.68
N GLY A 296 -63.68 38.67 -34.84
CA GLY A 296 -62.89 37.95 -35.84
C GLY A 296 -61.50 37.46 -35.37
N LYS A 297 -61.09 37.72 -34.13
CA LYS A 297 -59.81 37.30 -33.55
C LYS A 297 -60.01 36.22 -32.47
N ARG A 298 -59.03 35.32 -32.31
CA ARG A 298 -58.93 34.39 -31.17
C ARG A 298 -58.78 35.17 -29.86
N HIS A 299 -59.54 34.79 -28.83
CA HIS A 299 -59.58 35.46 -27.53
C HIS A 299 -60.04 34.47 -26.44
N GLY A 300 -59.85 34.78 -25.15
CA GLY A 300 -60.28 33.92 -24.05
C GLY A 300 -59.65 32.53 -24.10
N GLU A 301 -60.35 31.51 -23.61
CA GLU A 301 -59.89 30.12 -23.71
C GLU A 301 -60.06 29.56 -25.13
N GLY A 302 -59.05 28.82 -25.61
CA GLY A 302 -59.07 28.14 -26.90
C GLY A 302 -57.92 27.15 -27.13
N PHE A 303 -58.16 26.20 -28.04
CA PHE A 303 -57.22 25.18 -28.50
C PHE A 303 -56.84 25.43 -29.96
N SER A 304 -55.54 25.41 -30.29
CA SER A 304 -55.02 25.43 -31.67
C SER A 304 -54.17 24.20 -31.98
N GLU A 305 -54.16 23.80 -33.24
CA GLU A 305 -53.44 22.64 -33.78
C GLU A 305 -52.80 23.02 -35.12
N ARG A 306 -51.50 22.75 -35.26
CA ARG A 306 -50.65 23.16 -36.40
C ARG A 306 -50.47 22.03 -37.42
N PRO A 307 -50.03 22.32 -38.66
CA PRO A 307 -49.80 21.30 -39.68
C PRO A 307 -48.74 20.26 -39.31
N ASP A 308 -47.81 20.59 -38.42
CA ASP A 308 -46.79 19.68 -37.88
C ASP A 308 -47.30 18.81 -36.72
N GLY A 309 -48.58 18.95 -36.33
CA GLY A 309 -49.17 18.29 -35.16
C GLY A 309 -48.97 19.03 -33.83
N SER A 310 -48.18 20.12 -33.80
CA SER A 310 -47.98 20.88 -32.56
C SER A 310 -49.27 21.58 -32.14
N SER A 311 -49.57 21.64 -30.84
CA SER A 311 -50.81 22.25 -30.36
C SER A 311 -50.61 23.16 -29.15
N TYR A 312 -51.56 24.07 -28.93
CA TYR A 312 -51.65 24.90 -27.74
C TYR A 312 -53.07 24.89 -27.20
N ARG A 313 -53.23 24.80 -25.87
CA ARG A 313 -54.51 24.94 -25.16
C ARG A 313 -54.34 25.96 -24.05
N GLY A 314 -55.17 27.00 -24.04
CA GLY A 314 -55.19 27.96 -22.95
C GLY A 314 -55.66 29.33 -23.41
N GLN A 315 -55.06 30.35 -22.85
CA GLN A 315 -55.51 31.73 -22.98
C GLN A 315 -54.99 32.43 -24.24
N TRP A 316 -55.87 33.24 -24.83
CA TRP A 316 -55.62 34.02 -26.03
C TRP A 316 -56.08 35.46 -25.84
N SER A 317 -55.35 36.40 -26.46
CA SER A 317 -55.91 37.73 -26.69
C SER A 317 -55.46 38.30 -28.03
N ASN A 318 -56.36 39.06 -28.66
CA ASN A 318 -56.12 39.75 -29.92
C ASN A 318 -55.57 38.90 -31.09
N GLY A 319 -55.72 37.57 -31.03
CA GLY A 319 -55.18 36.62 -32.00
C GLY A 319 -53.88 35.90 -31.60
N VAL A 320 -53.33 36.16 -30.41
CA VAL A 320 -52.03 35.64 -29.94
C VAL A 320 -52.21 34.78 -28.67
N PRO A 321 -51.47 33.66 -28.49
CA PRO A 321 -51.47 32.91 -27.23
C PRO A 321 -50.79 33.72 -26.12
N GLN A 322 -51.42 33.84 -24.96
CA GLN A 322 -50.89 34.59 -23.83
C GLN A 322 -51.60 34.27 -22.51
N GLY A 323 -50.87 34.26 -21.40
CA GLY A 323 -51.38 33.82 -20.10
C GLY A 323 -51.08 32.34 -19.87
N ARG A 324 -51.88 31.65 -19.05
CA ARG A 324 -51.63 30.22 -18.75
C ARG A 324 -52.12 29.30 -19.85
N GLY A 325 -51.35 28.24 -20.12
CA GLY A 325 -51.72 27.21 -21.08
C GLY A 325 -50.76 26.02 -21.13
N ILE A 326 -51.10 25.08 -22.00
CA ILE A 326 -50.37 23.84 -22.29
C ILE A 326 -49.97 23.88 -23.76
N PHE A 327 -48.69 23.66 -24.07
CA PHE A 327 -48.12 23.62 -25.42
C PHE A 327 -47.48 22.27 -25.68
N HIS A 328 -47.93 21.57 -26.72
CA HIS A 328 -47.35 20.30 -27.17
C HIS A 328 -46.53 20.56 -28.44
N LYS A 329 -45.21 20.29 -28.40
CA LYS A 329 -44.40 20.24 -29.62
C LYS A 329 -44.52 18.84 -30.22
N ALA A 330 -44.87 18.74 -31.50
CA ALA A 330 -44.94 17.47 -32.20
C ALA A 330 -43.64 17.11 -32.95
N GLY A 331 -43.40 15.81 -33.06
CA GLY A 331 -42.39 15.17 -33.91
C GLY A 331 -43.02 13.98 -34.66
N ALA A 332 -42.19 13.23 -35.40
CA ALA A 332 -42.65 12.29 -36.44
C ALA A 332 -43.56 11.13 -35.98
N LEU A 333 -43.59 10.81 -34.68
CA LEU A 333 -44.37 9.69 -34.12
C LEU A 333 -45.36 10.11 -33.01
N GLY A 334 -45.46 11.40 -32.70
CA GLY A 334 -46.27 11.91 -31.58
C GLY A 334 -45.78 13.25 -31.03
N PRO A 335 -46.39 13.78 -29.95
CA PRO A 335 -45.82 14.89 -29.20
C PRO A 335 -44.47 14.47 -28.61
N ILE A 336 -43.43 15.27 -28.83
CA ILE A 336 -42.09 15.03 -28.28
C ILE A 336 -41.93 15.71 -26.92
N HIS A 337 -42.39 16.95 -26.74
CA HIS A 337 -42.36 17.63 -25.43
C HIS A 337 -43.69 18.35 -25.15
N GLU A 338 -44.09 18.38 -23.88
CA GLU A 338 -45.25 19.12 -23.35
C GLU A 338 -44.77 20.22 -22.39
N TYR A 339 -45.22 21.46 -22.56
CA TYR A 339 -44.98 22.56 -21.63
C TYR A 339 -46.29 23.02 -21.01
N THR A 340 -46.40 23.00 -19.69
CA THR A 340 -47.54 23.55 -18.94
C THR A 340 -47.06 24.74 -18.09
N GLY A 341 -47.53 25.94 -18.38
CA GLY A 341 -47.05 27.14 -17.69
C GLY A 341 -47.62 28.44 -18.25
N GLU A 342 -46.88 29.51 -18.04
CA GLU A 342 -47.18 30.83 -18.59
C GLU A 342 -46.60 30.98 -20.02
N VAL A 343 -47.32 31.73 -20.85
CA VAL A 343 -46.99 31.96 -22.26
C VAL A 343 -47.12 33.44 -22.54
N VAL A 344 -46.14 34.01 -23.23
CA VAL A 344 -46.12 35.42 -23.63
C VAL A 344 -45.77 35.49 -25.11
N ALA A 345 -46.56 36.25 -25.87
CA ALA A 345 -46.42 36.42 -27.33
C ALA A 345 -46.38 35.09 -28.13
N GLY A 346 -46.90 33.99 -27.59
CA GLY A 346 -46.85 32.65 -28.21
C GLY A 346 -45.59 31.82 -27.92
N ALA A 347 -44.72 32.25 -27.01
CA ALA A 347 -43.56 31.50 -26.53
C ALA A 347 -43.66 31.20 -25.01
N ARG A 348 -42.92 30.18 -24.55
CA ARG A 348 -42.77 29.82 -23.12
C ARG A 348 -42.23 31.03 -22.35
N ALA A 349 -42.83 31.37 -21.21
CA ALA A 349 -42.39 32.51 -20.40
C ALA A 349 -42.90 32.41 -18.95
N GLY A 350 -42.13 32.91 -17.98
CA GLY A 350 -42.53 32.85 -16.57
C GLY A 350 -42.58 31.40 -16.04
N ARG A 351 -43.37 31.17 -14.99
CA ARG A 351 -43.36 29.88 -14.29
C ARG A 351 -44.03 28.77 -15.11
N GLY A 352 -43.34 27.65 -15.27
CA GLY A 352 -43.87 26.49 -15.97
C GLY A 352 -43.00 25.24 -15.91
N ILE A 353 -43.61 24.12 -16.26
CA ILE A 353 -43.01 22.78 -16.30
C ILE A 353 -42.95 22.33 -17.76
N LEU A 354 -41.74 22.08 -18.26
CA LEU A 354 -41.52 21.30 -19.49
C LEU A 354 -41.44 19.81 -19.12
N ARG A 355 -41.98 18.94 -19.96
CA ARG A 355 -41.86 17.48 -19.90
C ARG A 355 -41.37 16.98 -21.25
N LEU A 356 -40.28 16.23 -21.25
CA LEU A 356 -39.79 15.52 -22.42
C LEU A 356 -40.52 14.16 -22.44
N LEU A 357 -41.28 13.89 -23.49
CA LEU A 357 -42.16 12.71 -23.59
C LEU A 357 -41.47 11.51 -24.24
N ASP A 358 -40.25 11.70 -24.73
CA ASP A 358 -39.37 10.69 -25.32
C ASP A 358 -38.33 10.14 -24.33
N SER A 359 -37.78 10.97 -23.43
CA SER A 359 -36.99 10.50 -22.28
C SER A 359 -37.83 10.26 -21.01
N GLY A 360 -38.85 11.09 -20.78
CA GLY A 360 -39.66 11.11 -19.55
C GLY A 360 -39.27 12.20 -18.54
N ASP A 361 -38.18 12.94 -18.80
CA ASP A 361 -37.67 13.96 -17.87
C ASP A 361 -38.59 15.18 -17.79
N SER A 362 -38.50 15.95 -16.70
CA SER A 362 -39.27 17.18 -16.53
C SER A 362 -38.50 18.30 -15.85
N TYR A 363 -38.72 19.53 -16.29
CA TYR A 363 -37.96 20.73 -15.93
C TYR A 363 -38.92 21.83 -15.47
N GLU A 364 -38.85 22.21 -14.19
CA GLU A 364 -39.70 23.21 -13.54
C GLU A 364 -38.89 24.45 -13.15
N GLY A 365 -39.36 25.65 -13.50
CA GLY A 365 -38.69 26.90 -13.14
C GLY A 365 -39.27 28.13 -13.84
N GLU A 366 -38.47 29.21 -13.91
CA GLU A 366 -38.84 30.44 -14.62
C GLU A 366 -38.25 30.45 -16.04
N TRP A 367 -39.13 30.59 -17.04
CA TRP A 367 -38.77 30.53 -18.45
C TRP A 367 -38.62 31.95 -19.03
N HIS A 368 -37.50 32.20 -19.68
CA HIS A 368 -37.11 33.46 -20.29
C HIS A 368 -37.33 33.39 -21.80
N LEU A 369 -37.89 34.46 -22.38
CA LEU A 369 -38.33 34.49 -23.78
C LEU A 369 -37.20 34.32 -24.82
N ALA A 370 -35.96 34.58 -24.42
CA ALA A 370 -34.76 34.44 -25.25
C ALA A 370 -33.83 33.32 -24.74
N GLU A 371 -33.62 33.23 -23.43
CA GLU A 371 -32.62 32.35 -22.80
C GLU A 371 -33.17 30.97 -22.38
N GLY A 372 -34.47 30.69 -22.53
CA GLY A 372 -35.03 29.39 -22.16
C GLY A 372 -35.21 29.23 -20.65
N LEU A 373 -34.79 28.10 -20.08
CA LEU A 373 -34.76 27.89 -18.62
C LEU A 373 -33.31 28.08 -18.18
N VAL A 374 -33.02 29.13 -17.42
CA VAL A 374 -31.65 29.42 -16.96
C VAL A 374 -31.35 28.73 -15.63
N GLU A 375 -32.31 28.71 -14.71
CA GLU A 375 -32.20 28.07 -13.39
C GLU A 375 -33.53 27.37 -13.05
N GLY A 376 -33.47 26.18 -12.44
CA GLY A 376 -34.66 25.46 -12.01
C GLY A 376 -34.40 24.03 -11.53
N LEU A 377 -35.46 23.23 -11.48
CA LEU A 377 -35.46 21.85 -11.02
C LEU A 377 -35.76 20.88 -12.17
N CYS A 378 -34.78 20.04 -12.51
CA CYS A 378 -34.98 18.85 -13.33
C CYS A 378 -35.32 17.64 -12.46
N ARG A 379 -36.27 16.83 -12.91
CA ARG A 379 -36.65 15.52 -12.37
C ARG A 379 -36.52 14.52 -13.51
N TYR A 380 -35.54 13.63 -13.39
CA TYR A 380 -35.19 12.66 -14.43
C TYR A 380 -36.09 11.44 -14.40
N ALA A 381 -36.25 10.76 -15.53
CA ALA A 381 -37.11 9.59 -15.66
C ALA A 381 -36.63 8.35 -14.85
N ASP A 382 -35.35 8.32 -14.44
CA ASP A 382 -34.79 7.29 -13.56
C ASP A 382 -35.11 7.50 -12.07
N GLY A 383 -35.65 8.67 -11.70
CA GLY A 383 -35.92 9.08 -10.33
C GLY A 383 -34.88 10.03 -9.72
N GLY A 384 -33.83 10.40 -10.46
CA GLY A 384 -32.89 11.45 -10.05
C GLY A 384 -33.48 12.86 -10.11
N GLU A 385 -32.84 13.80 -9.42
CA GLU A 385 -33.19 15.22 -9.40
C GLU A 385 -31.95 16.10 -9.62
N TYR A 386 -32.11 17.29 -10.19
CA TYR A 386 -31.07 18.31 -10.27
C TYR A 386 -31.68 19.71 -10.11
N GLU A 387 -31.19 20.48 -9.14
CA GLU A 387 -31.59 21.87 -8.89
C GLU A 387 -30.38 22.78 -9.15
N GLY A 388 -30.47 23.69 -10.12
CA GLY A 388 -29.34 24.55 -10.51
C GLY A 388 -29.50 25.19 -11.89
N GLU A 389 -28.39 25.66 -12.45
CA GLU A 389 -28.32 26.32 -13.76
C GLU A 389 -28.35 25.32 -14.94
N PHE A 390 -28.84 25.75 -16.11
CA PHE A 390 -28.88 24.94 -17.33
C PHE A 390 -28.24 25.65 -18.52
N ASP A 391 -27.73 24.87 -19.48
CA ASP A 391 -27.33 25.37 -20.80
C ASP A 391 -28.48 25.33 -21.83
N ASP A 392 -28.23 25.84 -23.04
CA ASP A 392 -29.20 25.89 -24.16
C ASP A 392 -29.79 24.51 -24.54
N GLU A 393 -29.11 23.41 -24.19
CA GLU A 393 -29.54 22.02 -24.43
C GLU A 393 -30.23 21.40 -23.21
N LEU A 394 -30.53 22.19 -22.17
CA LEU A 394 -31.07 21.78 -20.87
C LEU A 394 -30.19 20.78 -20.10
N ARG A 395 -28.87 20.82 -20.29
CA ARG A 395 -27.92 20.07 -19.46
C ARG A 395 -27.55 20.88 -18.21
N PRO A 396 -27.27 20.22 -17.07
CA PRO A 396 -26.67 20.88 -15.90
C PRO A 396 -25.46 21.75 -16.27
N HIS A 397 -25.45 22.98 -15.79
CA HIS A 397 -24.39 23.97 -15.99
C HIS A 397 -24.20 24.76 -14.69
N GLY A 398 -23.18 25.63 -14.61
CA GLY A 398 -23.00 26.56 -13.51
C GLY A 398 -23.02 25.86 -12.15
N LEU A 399 -23.61 26.48 -11.12
CA LEU A 399 -23.78 25.86 -9.81
C LEU A 399 -25.08 25.03 -9.73
N GLY A 400 -25.03 23.89 -9.05
CA GLY A 400 -26.23 23.12 -8.73
C GLY A 400 -26.03 21.93 -7.79
N CYS A 401 -27.15 21.38 -7.35
CA CYS A 401 -27.27 20.19 -6.52
C CYS A 401 -27.90 19.05 -7.35
N ARG A 402 -27.14 17.99 -7.62
CA ARG A 402 -27.63 16.76 -8.27
C ARG A 402 -27.82 15.65 -7.24
N THR A 403 -28.96 14.97 -7.30
CA THR A 403 -29.21 13.71 -6.58
C THR A 403 -29.49 12.63 -7.62
N TRP A 404 -28.74 11.53 -7.61
CA TRP A 404 -28.96 10.42 -8.54
C TRP A 404 -30.00 9.44 -7.99
N ALA A 405 -30.56 8.59 -8.86
CA ALA A 405 -31.51 7.55 -8.48
C ALA A 405 -30.94 6.48 -7.53
N ASP A 406 -29.60 6.39 -7.38
CA ASP A 406 -28.94 5.55 -6.36
C ASP A 406 -28.97 6.18 -4.95
N GLY A 407 -29.38 7.45 -4.82
CA GLY A 407 -29.43 8.22 -3.57
C GLY A 407 -28.19 9.10 -3.33
N ARG A 408 -27.14 8.99 -4.16
CA ARG A 408 -25.93 9.82 -4.10
C ARG A 408 -26.28 11.29 -4.35
N ARG A 409 -25.54 12.21 -3.73
CA ARG A 409 -25.68 13.66 -3.94
C ARG A 409 -24.36 14.32 -4.33
N TYR A 410 -24.43 15.35 -5.16
CA TYR A 410 -23.31 16.25 -5.47
C TYR A 410 -23.79 17.70 -5.40
N ASP A 411 -23.09 18.54 -4.66
CA ASP A 411 -23.29 19.99 -4.54
C ASP A 411 -22.06 20.70 -5.12
N GLY A 412 -22.15 21.32 -6.30
CA GLY A 412 -20.96 21.89 -6.95
C GLY A 412 -21.21 22.46 -8.34
N ASN A 413 -20.13 22.60 -9.12
CA ASN A 413 -20.17 23.20 -10.45
C ASN A 413 -20.25 22.17 -11.60
N PHE A 414 -21.00 22.50 -12.64
CA PHE A 414 -21.21 21.67 -13.83
C PHE A 414 -20.84 22.41 -15.12
N VAL A 415 -20.33 21.67 -16.10
CA VAL A 415 -20.12 22.14 -17.48
C VAL A 415 -20.70 21.10 -18.44
N HIS A 416 -21.77 21.48 -19.15
CA HIS A 416 -22.45 20.67 -20.17
C HIS A 416 -22.86 19.26 -19.66
N GLY A 417 -23.34 19.19 -18.42
CA GLY A 417 -23.83 17.97 -17.78
C GLY A 417 -22.80 17.19 -16.94
N ALA A 418 -21.50 17.45 -17.13
CA ALA A 418 -20.42 16.84 -16.36
C ALA A 418 -20.00 17.73 -15.18
N ARG A 419 -19.54 17.11 -14.08
CA ARG A 419 -18.97 17.84 -12.93
C ARG A 419 -17.58 18.37 -13.25
N GLU A 420 -17.36 19.64 -12.92
CA GLU A 420 -16.16 20.40 -13.32
C GLU A 420 -15.88 21.51 -12.30
N GLY A 421 -14.64 21.67 -11.84
CA GLY A 421 -14.29 22.66 -10.80
C GLY A 421 -14.58 22.16 -9.38
N GLN A 422 -14.94 23.06 -8.47
CA GLN A 422 -15.15 22.71 -7.05
C GLN A 422 -16.53 22.06 -6.83
N GLY A 423 -16.58 21.01 -6.02
CA GLY A 423 -17.86 20.44 -5.55
C GLY A 423 -17.72 19.27 -4.59
N ALA A 424 -18.77 19.08 -3.79
CA ALA A 424 -18.84 18.05 -2.75
C ALA A 424 -19.79 16.90 -3.15
N GLU A 425 -19.28 15.67 -3.21
CA GLU A 425 -20.06 14.43 -3.41
C GLU A 425 -20.28 13.72 -2.07
N ARG A 426 -21.47 13.16 -1.85
CA ARG A 426 -21.76 12.25 -0.72
C ARG A 426 -22.42 10.98 -1.24
N SER A 427 -22.02 9.84 -0.69
CA SER A 427 -22.65 8.55 -0.98
C SER A 427 -24.14 8.55 -0.60
N ALA A 428 -24.89 7.59 -1.11
CA ALA A 428 -26.30 7.39 -0.75
C ALA A 428 -26.52 7.05 0.73
N VAL A 429 -25.48 6.65 1.46
CA VAL A 429 -25.52 6.25 2.87
C VAL A 429 -24.89 7.32 3.80
N GLY A 430 -24.09 8.25 3.25
CA GLY A 430 -23.34 9.25 4.02
C GLY A 430 -22.07 8.71 4.70
N ASP A 431 -21.57 7.58 4.22
CA ASP A 431 -20.35 6.92 4.71
C ASP A 431 -19.09 7.39 3.95
N GLU A 432 -19.14 7.52 2.63
CA GLU A 432 -18.13 8.21 1.81
C GLU A 432 -18.56 9.65 1.48
N GLU A 433 -17.64 10.60 1.66
CA GLU A 433 -17.84 12.03 1.32
C GLU A 433 -16.56 12.59 0.67
N TYR A 434 -16.68 13.26 -0.47
CA TYR A 434 -15.57 13.95 -1.15
C TYR A 434 -15.88 15.44 -1.25
N ASP A 435 -14.91 16.31 -0.98
CA ASP A 435 -14.99 17.77 -1.18
C ASP A 435 -13.70 18.25 -1.85
N GLY A 436 -13.79 18.82 -3.05
CA GLY A 436 -12.61 19.26 -3.80
C GLY A 436 -12.82 19.47 -5.30
N GLU A 437 -11.73 19.38 -6.05
CA GLU A 437 -11.66 19.61 -7.48
C GLU A 437 -12.12 18.40 -8.35
N TRP A 438 -12.84 18.71 -9.41
CA TRP A 438 -13.37 17.79 -10.41
C TRP A 438 -12.99 18.24 -11.82
N VAL A 439 -12.72 17.27 -12.70
CA VAL A 439 -12.56 17.51 -14.15
C VAL A 439 -13.27 16.38 -14.88
N ALA A 440 -14.21 16.73 -15.77
CA ALA A 440 -14.97 15.80 -16.60
C ALA A 440 -15.54 14.58 -15.82
N ASP A 441 -16.27 14.84 -14.73
CA ASP A 441 -16.84 13.85 -13.79
C ASP A 441 -15.85 13.02 -12.95
N GLU A 442 -14.54 13.23 -13.07
CA GLU A 442 -13.50 12.55 -12.28
C GLU A 442 -12.87 13.47 -11.21
N ARG A 443 -12.67 12.96 -9.99
CA ARG A 443 -11.93 13.64 -8.91
C ARG A 443 -10.49 13.90 -9.38
N ASN A 444 -10.06 15.17 -9.43
CA ASN A 444 -8.79 15.60 -10.04
C ASN A 444 -8.35 16.93 -9.41
N GLY A 445 -7.07 17.11 -9.06
CA GLY A 445 -6.63 18.31 -8.34
C GLY A 445 -6.66 18.08 -6.83
N LYS A 446 -6.81 19.12 -6.00
CA LYS A 446 -6.83 18.98 -4.54
C LYS A 446 -8.24 18.63 -4.03
N GLY A 447 -8.33 17.75 -3.04
CA GLY A 447 -9.56 17.49 -2.31
C GLY A 447 -9.37 16.76 -0.99
N THR A 448 -10.49 16.58 -0.29
CA THR A 448 -10.62 15.82 0.96
C THR A 448 -11.60 14.67 0.72
N LEU A 449 -11.19 13.44 1.00
CA LEU A 449 -12.00 12.23 0.91
C LEU A 449 -12.16 11.60 2.29
N ARG A 450 -13.37 11.61 2.83
CA ARG A 450 -13.79 10.82 3.98
C ARG A 450 -14.25 9.44 3.48
N LEU A 451 -13.67 8.39 4.06
CA LEU A 451 -13.84 6.99 3.66
C LEU A 451 -14.93 6.29 4.51
N PRO A 452 -15.60 5.24 3.99
CA PRO A 452 -16.63 4.48 4.74
C PRO A 452 -16.17 3.86 6.06
N ASP A 453 -14.88 3.59 6.22
CA ASP A 453 -14.29 3.09 7.47
C ASP A 453 -14.10 4.18 8.55
N GLY A 454 -14.35 5.45 8.21
CA GLY A 454 -14.14 6.63 9.04
C GLY A 454 -12.79 7.34 8.81
N GLY A 455 -11.92 6.84 7.94
CA GLY A 455 -10.67 7.48 7.57
C GLY A 455 -10.88 8.78 6.78
N VAL A 456 -9.88 9.66 6.76
CA VAL A 456 -9.91 10.96 6.05
C VAL A 456 -8.60 11.19 5.32
N HIS A 457 -8.65 11.30 3.99
CA HIS A 457 -7.51 11.69 3.15
C HIS A 457 -7.63 13.15 2.70
N GLU A 458 -6.64 13.98 3.02
CA GLU A 458 -6.48 15.36 2.54
C GLU A 458 -5.29 15.39 1.56
N GLY A 459 -5.52 15.59 0.26
CA GLY A 459 -4.43 15.46 -0.72
C GLY A 459 -4.79 15.78 -2.16
N PHE A 460 -3.91 15.37 -3.07
CA PHE A 460 -4.12 15.47 -4.51
C PHE A 460 -4.74 14.19 -5.10
N PHE A 461 -5.50 14.38 -6.19
CA PHE A 461 -6.21 13.33 -6.93
C PHE A 461 -5.91 13.44 -8.41
N ARG A 462 -5.94 12.31 -9.12
CA ARG A 462 -5.84 12.23 -10.57
C ARG A 462 -6.69 11.05 -11.08
N ALA A 463 -7.61 11.34 -11.99
CA ALA A 463 -8.54 10.37 -12.58
C ALA A 463 -9.24 9.51 -11.51
N GLY A 464 -9.87 10.16 -10.53
CA GLY A 464 -10.60 9.52 -9.43
C GLY A 464 -9.75 9.05 -8.24
N ARG A 465 -8.44 8.85 -8.45
CA ARG A 465 -7.54 8.14 -7.52
C ARG A 465 -6.59 9.09 -6.76
N ARG A 466 -6.19 8.74 -5.53
CA ARG A 466 -5.19 9.52 -4.76
C ARG A 466 -3.86 9.51 -5.49
N HIS A 467 -3.24 10.68 -5.64
CA HIS A 467 -1.97 10.83 -6.36
C HIS A 467 -1.21 12.10 -5.95
N GLY A 468 0.13 12.07 -5.92
CA GLY A 468 0.94 13.19 -5.47
C GLY A 468 0.97 13.28 -3.94
N LEU A 469 1.16 14.48 -3.38
CA LEU A 469 1.24 14.64 -1.93
C LEU A 469 -0.14 14.54 -1.25
N GLY A 470 -0.23 13.80 -0.14
CA GLY A 470 -1.45 13.69 0.64
C GLY A 470 -1.28 13.04 2.01
N LEU A 471 -2.17 13.43 2.93
CA LEU A 471 -2.26 12.97 4.30
C LEU A 471 -3.50 12.09 4.46
N LEU A 472 -3.35 10.80 4.76
CA LEU A 472 -4.44 9.91 5.19
C LEU A 472 -4.39 9.71 6.70
N ARG A 473 -5.49 10.03 7.39
CA ARG A 473 -5.75 9.64 8.79
C ARG A 473 -6.66 8.41 8.76
N TYR A 474 -6.23 7.31 9.35
CA TYR A 474 -7.02 6.07 9.41
C TYR A 474 -7.95 6.09 10.63
N SER A 475 -9.04 5.33 10.59
CA SER A 475 -10.02 5.28 11.69
C SER A 475 -9.55 4.52 12.94
N ASP A 476 -8.43 3.80 12.87
CA ASP A 476 -7.77 3.21 14.03
C ASP A 476 -6.94 4.24 14.84
N GLY A 477 -6.71 5.44 14.29
CA GLY A 477 -5.91 6.52 14.86
C GLY A 477 -4.50 6.68 14.26
N SER A 478 -4.09 5.80 13.33
CA SER A 478 -2.82 5.95 12.61
C SER A 478 -2.92 6.99 11.49
N SER A 479 -1.80 7.40 10.90
CA SER A 479 -1.80 8.28 9.74
C SER A 479 -0.58 8.13 8.84
N TYR A 480 -0.75 8.41 7.55
CA TYR A 480 0.31 8.48 6.54
C TYR A 480 0.36 9.89 5.92
N GLU A 481 1.53 10.53 5.90
CA GLU A 481 1.81 11.79 5.22
C GLU A 481 2.94 11.58 4.21
N GLY A 482 2.66 11.70 2.91
CA GLY A 482 3.68 11.46 1.89
C GLY A 482 3.15 11.48 0.46
N GLU A 483 3.91 10.86 -0.43
CA GLU A 483 3.61 10.72 -1.85
C GLU A 483 2.71 9.50 -2.14
N TRP A 484 1.81 9.67 -3.12
CA TRP A 484 0.83 8.68 -3.55
C TRP A 484 0.90 8.44 -5.06
N LEU A 485 0.76 7.19 -5.47
CA LEU A 485 0.63 6.78 -6.85
C LEU A 485 -0.58 5.86 -7.01
N ASP A 486 -1.61 6.37 -7.67
CA ASP A 486 -2.78 5.60 -8.09
C ASP A 486 -3.40 4.78 -6.93
N ASP A 487 -3.77 5.50 -5.86
CA ASP A 487 -4.31 5.02 -4.57
C ASP A 487 -3.35 4.32 -3.59
N LEU A 488 -2.11 4.03 -4.00
CA LEU A 488 -1.07 3.44 -3.13
C LEU A 488 -0.07 4.49 -2.63
N GLN A 489 0.54 4.24 -1.47
CA GLN A 489 1.69 5.00 -0.96
C GLN A 489 2.95 4.63 -1.77
N ASP A 490 3.62 5.62 -2.35
CA ASP A 490 4.75 5.39 -3.27
C ASP A 490 5.61 6.66 -3.32
N GLY A 491 6.94 6.55 -3.27
CA GLY A 491 7.85 7.71 -3.19
C GLY A 491 8.48 7.87 -1.80
N VAL A 492 8.26 9.01 -1.14
CA VAL A 492 8.72 9.30 0.25
C VAL A 492 7.53 9.61 1.14
N GLY A 493 7.52 9.10 2.38
CA GLY A 493 6.47 9.42 3.34
C GLY A 493 6.71 8.93 4.77
N ASN A 494 5.98 9.57 5.69
CA ASN A 494 5.93 9.26 7.11
C ASN A 494 4.64 8.50 7.44
N PHE A 495 4.73 7.44 8.23
CA PHE A 495 3.59 6.74 8.82
C PHE A 495 3.71 6.78 10.35
N TYR A 496 2.67 7.28 11.00
CA TYR A 496 2.54 7.36 12.46
C TYR A 496 1.53 6.31 12.90
N PHE A 497 1.92 5.38 13.76
CA PHE A 497 1.04 4.34 14.26
C PHE A 497 0.03 4.88 15.29
N ALA A 498 -1.10 4.20 15.44
CA ALA A 498 -2.09 4.52 16.46
C ALA A 498 -1.56 4.21 17.87
N ASP A 499 -1.23 5.25 18.66
CA ASP A 499 -0.68 5.04 19.99
C ASP A 499 -1.73 4.53 21.01
N LYS A 500 -1.32 3.53 21.79
CA LYS A 500 -2.04 2.99 22.97
C LYS A 500 -1.13 2.87 24.19
N SER A 501 0.11 3.35 24.09
CA SER A 501 1.10 3.47 25.15
C SER A 501 0.94 4.78 25.93
N THR A 502 1.81 4.98 26.92
CA THR A 502 2.06 6.28 27.57
C THR A 502 3.41 6.88 27.18
N THR A 503 4.11 6.28 26.22
CA THR A 503 5.49 6.66 25.81
C THR A 503 5.58 7.33 24.44
N GLY A 504 4.47 7.43 23.68
CA GLY A 504 4.44 7.97 22.32
C GLY A 504 4.32 6.88 21.26
N ALA A 505 3.86 7.25 20.06
CA ALA A 505 3.64 6.34 18.95
C ALA A 505 4.93 5.74 18.37
N ASP A 506 4.81 4.54 17.79
CA ASP A 506 5.74 4.08 16.75
C ASP A 506 5.58 4.94 15.48
N MET A 507 6.66 5.08 14.71
CA MET A 507 6.70 5.83 13.45
C MET A 507 7.65 5.17 12.45
N TYR A 508 7.28 5.14 11.17
CA TYR A 508 8.21 4.92 10.05
C TYR A 508 8.34 6.20 9.21
N GLY A 509 9.54 6.61 8.84
CA GLY A 509 9.77 7.70 7.88
C GLY A 509 10.82 7.28 6.86
N GLY A 510 10.45 7.19 5.59
CA GLY A 510 11.34 6.63 4.57
C GLY A 510 10.71 6.50 3.20
N HIS A 511 11.29 5.62 2.39
CA HIS A 511 10.80 5.32 1.04
C HIS A 511 9.66 4.28 1.03
N TRP A 512 8.76 4.45 0.07
CA TRP A 512 7.58 3.61 -0.12
C TRP A 512 7.49 3.14 -1.57
N GLN A 513 7.00 1.91 -1.76
CA GLN A 513 6.70 1.35 -3.07
C GLN A 513 5.44 0.48 -2.97
N GLN A 514 4.42 0.79 -3.79
CA GLN A 514 3.17 0.01 -3.88
C GLN A 514 2.50 -0.26 -2.52
N GLY A 515 2.52 0.73 -1.60
CA GLY A 515 1.93 0.63 -0.27
C GLY A 515 2.77 -0.08 0.79
N GLN A 516 4.04 -0.41 0.49
CA GLN A 516 4.97 -1.10 1.40
C GLN A 516 6.23 -0.26 1.63
N TRP A 517 6.86 -0.41 2.81
CA TRP A 517 8.18 0.17 3.06
C TRP A 517 9.22 -0.50 2.15
N HIS A 518 10.02 0.31 1.47
CA HIS A 518 10.98 -0.15 0.48
C HIS A 518 12.14 0.84 0.38
N GLY A 519 13.38 0.38 0.22
CA GLY A 519 14.55 1.24 0.23
C GLY A 519 14.86 1.79 1.63
N HIS A 520 15.63 2.88 1.68
CA HIS A 520 16.07 3.48 2.93
C HIS A 520 14.92 4.09 3.75
N GLY A 521 14.92 3.86 5.07
CA GLY A 521 13.98 4.49 6.00
C GLY A 521 14.38 4.33 7.47
N VAL A 522 13.78 5.18 8.30
CA VAL A 522 13.97 5.19 9.75
C VAL A 522 12.68 4.75 10.43
N TYR A 523 12.72 3.63 11.15
CA TYR A 523 11.66 3.23 12.08
C TYR A 523 12.02 3.71 13.48
N SER A 524 11.12 4.43 14.15
CA SER A 524 11.23 4.83 15.56
C SER A 524 10.19 4.09 16.38
N TYR A 525 10.63 3.39 17.42
CA TYR A 525 9.76 2.61 18.31
C TYR A 525 9.32 3.46 19.51
N SER A 526 8.07 3.27 19.95
CA SER A 526 7.49 3.79 21.21
C SER A 526 8.29 3.44 22.46
N SER A 527 9.17 2.43 22.39
CA SER A 527 10.14 2.06 23.44
C SER A 527 11.30 3.05 23.58
N GLY A 528 11.50 3.96 22.63
CA GLY A 528 12.67 4.84 22.53
C GLY A 528 13.86 4.23 21.77
N ALA A 529 13.69 3.06 21.14
CA ALA A 529 14.63 2.52 20.17
C ALA A 529 14.36 3.06 18.75
N SER A 530 15.30 2.91 17.82
CA SER A 530 15.13 3.19 16.40
C SER A 530 15.94 2.24 15.51
N PHE A 531 15.47 2.02 14.27
CA PHE A 531 16.19 1.33 13.21
C PHE A 531 16.35 2.26 12.02
N ASP A 532 17.57 2.41 11.52
CA ASP A 532 17.94 3.29 10.40
C ASP A 532 18.63 2.43 9.32
N GLY A 533 17.99 2.24 8.17
CA GLY A 533 18.54 1.38 7.11
C GLY A 533 17.58 0.98 5.99
N GLU A 534 17.99 -0.01 5.20
CA GLU A 534 17.24 -0.48 4.03
C GLU A 534 16.06 -1.41 4.39
N HIS A 535 15.00 -1.35 3.59
CA HIS A 535 13.77 -2.12 3.73
C HIS A 535 13.37 -2.75 2.39
N VAL A 536 12.79 -3.94 2.41
CA VAL A 536 12.22 -4.60 1.22
C VAL A 536 10.91 -5.28 1.63
N HIS A 537 9.80 -4.89 1.00
CA HIS A 537 8.46 -5.42 1.28
C HIS A 537 8.06 -5.33 2.76
N GLY A 538 8.32 -4.19 3.40
CA GLY A 538 8.05 -3.97 4.83
C GLY A 538 9.11 -4.55 5.78
N MET A 539 9.96 -5.48 5.33
CA MET A 539 10.97 -6.14 6.16
C MET A 539 12.31 -5.42 6.13
N ARG A 540 13.03 -5.40 7.27
CA ARG A 540 14.43 -4.93 7.32
C ARG A 540 15.30 -5.76 6.38
N HIS A 541 16.13 -5.09 5.58
CA HIS A 541 17.00 -5.71 4.58
C HIS A 541 18.32 -4.94 4.45
N GLY A 542 19.32 -5.49 3.76
CA GLY A 542 20.55 -4.76 3.43
C GLY A 542 21.32 -4.25 4.66
N PRO A 543 22.12 -3.18 4.54
CA PRO A 543 22.76 -2.57 5.70
C PRO A 543 21.74 -1.80 6.56
N GLY A 544 21.89 -1.88 7.89
CA GLY A 544 21.05 -1.11 8.81
C GLY A 544 21.57 -1.08 10.25
N LYS A 545 21.18 -0.03 10.97
CA LYS A 545 21.59 0.26 12.34
C LYS A 545 20.39 0.28 13.28
N LEU A 546 20.34 -0.67 14.21
CA LEU A 546 19.38 -0.67 15.33
C LEU A 546 20.03 0.03 16.53
N THR A 547 19.44 1.12 17.00
CA THR A 547 19.84 1.85 18.21
C THR A 547 18.79 1.65 19.30
N LEU A 548 19.20 1.26 20.50
CA LEU A 548 18.35 1.03 21.65
C LEU A 548 18.28 2.28 22.55
N ARG A 549 17.26 2.35 23.42
CA ARG A 549 16.95 3.52 24.27
C ARG A 549 18.11 3.98 25.17
N ASP A 550 18.96 3.05 25.59
CA ASP A 550 20.13 3.26 26.43
C ASP A 550 21.36 3.76 25.65
N GLY A 551 21.29 3.80 24.32
CA GLY A 551 22.37 4.24 23.42
C GLY A 551 23.22 3.09 22.87
N VAL A 552 22.96 1.83 23.23
CA VAL A 552 23.58 0.67 22.59
C VAL A 552 23.11 0.58 21.13
N ALA A 553 24.02 0.35 20.19
CA ALA A 553 23.67 0.27 18.78
C ALA A 553 24.34 -0.90 18.05
N LEU A 554 23.54 -1.71 17.36
CA LEU A 554 23.99 -2.76 16.43
C LEU A 554 24.01 -2.19 15.00
N GLU A 555 25.19 -2.14 14.39
CA GLU A 555 25.40 -1.94 12.96
C GLU A 555 25.60 -3.33 12.31
N ALA A 556 24.72 -3.74 11.39
CA ALA A 556 24.72 -5.08 10.78
C ALA A 556 24.15 -5.09 9.35
N SER A 557 24.25 -6.24 8.68
CA SER A 557 23.41 -6.56 7.50
C SER A 557 22.13 -7.28 7.94
N TRP A 558 21.05 -7.17 7.19
CA TRP A 558 19.72 -7.67 7.53
C TRP A 558 19.08 -8.42 6.36
N VAL A 559 18.34 -9.49 6.65
CA VAL A 559 17.59 -10.29 5.67
C VAL A 559 16.27 -10.73 6.29
N GLN A 560 15.14 -10.37 5.66
CA GLN A 560 13.79 -10.75 6.09
C GLN A 560 13.49 -10.39 7.56
N GLY A 561 13.96 -9.23 8.00
CA GLY A 561 13.78 -8.77 9.39
C GLY A 561 14.94 -9.12 10.33
N GLU A 562 15.73 -10.17 10.06
CA GLU A 562 16.76 -10.69 10.95
C GLU A 562 18.17 -10.17 10.63
N PRO A 563 19.05 -9.93 11.63
CA PRO A 563 20.42 -9.48 11.41
C PRO A 563 21.35 -10.67 11.10
N VAL A 564 22.28 -10.49 10.15
CA VAL A 564 23.13 -11.55 9.61
C VAL A 564 24.57 -11.09 9.34
N GLY A 565 25.52 -12.01 9.43
CA GLY A 565 26.94 -11.78 9.16
C GLY A 565 27.64 -11.04 10.30
N GLU A 566 28.60 -10.17 9.98
CA GLU A 566 29.32 -9.40 10.99
C GLU A 566 28.42 -8.32 11.61
N GLY A 567 28.09 -8.49 12.90
CA GLY A 567 27.38 -7.50 13.71
C GLY A 567 28.34 -6.70 14.59
N ARG A 568 28.23 -5.38 14.56
CA ARG A 568 29.07 -4.44 15.33
C ARG A 568 28.23 -3.72 16.37
N ILE A 569 28.46 -4.02 17.64
CA ILE A 569 27.69 -3.54 18.78
C ILE A 569 28.49 -2.48 19.53
N ARG A 570 28.03 -1.23 19.50
CA ARG A 570 28.62 -0.09 20.21
C ARG A 570 27.88 0.14 21.52
N TYR A 571 28.62 0.37 22.59
CA TYR A 571 28.09 0.67 23.92
C TYR A 571 28.26 2.16 24.28
N GLY A 572 27.46 2.64 25.24
CA GLY A 572 27.45 4.06 25.65
C GLY A 572 28.72 4.54 26.36
N ASP A 573 29.61 3.64 26.78
CA ASP A 573 30.96 3.94 27.27
C ASP A 573 31.99 4.13 26.15
N GLY A 574 31.64 3.77 24.91
CA GLY A 574 32.52 3.76 23.74
C GLY A 574 33.10 2.39 23.38
N SER A 575 32.81 1.33 24.16
CA SER A 575 33.24 -0.04 23.84
C SER A 575 32.58 -0.56 22.55
N LEU A 576 33.26 -1.47 21.85
CA LEU A 576 32.81 -2.11 20.61
C LEU A 576 32.96 -3.63 20.71
N CYS A 577 31.86 -4.37 20.58
CA CYS A 577 31.87 -5.82 20.42
C CYS A 577 31.54 -6.19 18.96
N VAL A 578 32.34 -7.06 18.35
CA VAL A 578 32.14 -7.60 17.01
C VAL A 578 31.80 -9.08 17.13
N VAL A 579 30.67 -9.48 16.55
CA VAL A 579 30.12 -10.85 16.62
C VAL A 579 29.71 -11.34 15.23
N GLN A 580 29.60 -12.66 15.08
CA GLN A 580 29.00 -13.27 13.89
C GLN A 580 27.55 -13.65 14.21
N LEU A 581 26.62 -13.15 13.39
CA LEU A 581 25.19 -13.34 13.54
C LEU A 581 24.67 -14.31 12.48
N GLU A 582 24.02 -15.38 12.94
CA GLU A 582 23.37 -16.38 12.09
C GLU A 582 21.87 -16.11 12.01
N ALA A 583 21.29 -16.21 10.81
CA ALA A 583 19.86 -16.01 10.60
C ALA A 583 19.03 -17.02 11.42
N GLN A 584 18.34 -16.53 12.44
CA GLN A 584 17.32 -17.31 13.15
C GLN A 584 16.09 -17.50 12.25
N PRO A 585 15.26 -18.55 12.46
CA PRO A 585 13.92 -18.57 11.91
C PRO A 585 13.11 -17.40 12.50
N PRO A 586 12.33 -16.67 11.69
CA PRO A 586 11.78 -15.37 12.09
C PRO A 586 10.82 -15.49 13.28
N THR A 587 11.08 -14.69 14.31
CA THR A 587 10.15 -14.44 15.43
C THR A 587 9.45 -13.08 15.28
N GLU A 588 8.46 -12.79 16.11
CA GLU A 588 7.54 -11.66 15.92
C GLU A 588 8.22 -10.29 15.96
N MET A 589 7.57 -9.27 15.37
CA MET A 589 8.08 -7.92 15.04
C MET A 589 8.67 -7.06 16.20
N ALA A 590 8.81 -7.59 17.41
CA ALA A 590 9.47 -6.90 18.51
C ALA A 590 10.99 -6.72 18.26
N PRO A 591 11.59 -5.59 18.64
CA PRO A 591 13.05 -5.40 18.58
C PRO A 591 13.75 -6.12 19.75
N GLN A 592 13.56 -7.44 19.88
CA GLN A 592 14.42 -8.27 20.73
C GLN A 592 15.67 -8.65 19.93
N LEU A 593 16.84 -8.33 20.48
CA LEU A 593 18.10 -8.82 19.95
C LEU A 593 18.24 -10.29 20.37
N THR A 594 17.66 -11.20 19.59
CA THR A 594 17.75 -12.66 19.82
C THR A 594 19.10 -13.18 19.36
N VAL A 595 20.15 -12.81 20.09
CA VAL A 595 21.54 -13.11 19.70
C VAL A 595 21.89 -14.56 20.01
N GLY A 596 22.81 -15.12 19.23
CA GLY A 596 23.32 -16.48 19.40
C GLY A 596 23.85 -16.75 20.81
N ALA A 597 23.78 -18.03 21.19
CA ALA A 597 23.97 -18.45 22.57
C ALA A 597 25.36 -18.11 23.14
N SER A 598 25.38 -17.77 24.43
CA SER A 598 26.60 -17.62 25.25
C SER A 598 27.56 -18.79 25.02
N GLY A 599 28.84 -18.47 24.77
CA GLY A 599 29.86 -19.41 24.29
C GLY A 599 30.21 -19.27 22.81
N GLN A 600 29.49 -18.45 22.03
CA GLN A 600 29.98 -17.96 20.74
C GLN A 600 31.17 -17.00 20.93
N THR A 601 31.96 -16.80 19.87
CA THR A 601 33.16 -15.96 19.90
C THR A 601 32.89 -14.52 19.45
N CYS A 602 33.57 -13.56 20.10
CA CYS A 602 33.60 -12.14 19.71
C CYS A 602 35.03 -11.58 19.64
N GLU A 603 35.14 -10.41 19.04
CA GLU A 603 36.26 -9.48 19.25
C GLU A 603 35.73 -8.23 19.98
N PHE A 604 36.23 -7.95 21.18
CA PHE A 604 35.75 -6.86 22.05
C PHE A 604 36.86 -5.84 22.25
N HIS A 605 36.61 -4.58 21.90
CA HIS A 605 37.54 -3.46 22.05
C HIS A 605 37.03 -2.48 23.12
N TRP A 606 37.88 -2.13 24.08
CA TRP A 606 37.56 -1.11 25.10
C TRP A 606 38.15 0.28 24.75
N PRO A 607 37.56 1.38 25.26
CA PRO A 607 38.05 2.74 25.03
C PRO A 607 39.50 3.01 25.49
N ASN A 608 40.06 2.17 26.36
CA ASN A 608 41.45 2.28 26.82
C ASN A 608 42.47 1.71 25.81
N GLY A 609 42.02 1.02 24.74
CA GLY A 609 42.86 0.38 23.73
C GLY A 609 43.09 -1.12 23.94
N ASP A 610 42.50 -1.74 24.97
CA ASP A 610 42.53 -3.18 25.16
C ASP A 610 41.61 -3.88 24.14
N VAL A 611 41.99 -5.09 23.69
CA VAL A 611 41.23 -5.92 22.74
C VAL A 611 41.20 -7.37 23.21
N TYR A 612 40.01 -7.93 23.39
CA TYR A 612 39.78 -9.35 23.71
C TYR A 612 39.28 -10.12 22.48
N CYS A 613 39.85 -11.30 22.24
CA CYS A 613 39.36 -12.27 21.26
C CYS A 613 39.06 -13.59 21.98
N GLY A 614 37.80 -14.03 22.02
CA GLY A 614 37.41 -15.22 22.78
C GLY A 614 35.89 -15.37 22.89
N THR A 615 35.42 -16.16 23.84
CA THR A 615 33.97 -16.37 24.05
C THR A 615 33.31 -15.27 24.86
N TYR A 616 32.00 -15.08 24.67
CA TYR A 616 31.21 -14.14 25.48
C TYR A 616 30.04 -14.83 26.19
N ALA A 617 29.57 -14.20 27.26
CA ALA A 617 28.25 -14.43 27.84
C ALA A 617 27.34 -13.27 27.47
N ALA A 618 26.16 -13.57 26.92
CA ALA A 618 25.09 -12.59 26.78
C ALA A 618 24.28 -12.55 28.08
N SER A 619 24.13 -11.37 28.67
CA SER A 619 23.22 -11.12 29.79
C SER A 619 22.08 -10.21 29.36
N ALA A 620 20.87 -10.53 29.84
CA ALA A 620 19.66 -9.74 29.69
C ALA A 620 18.94 -9.53 31.05
N GLU A 621 19.62 -9.78 32.17
CA GLU A 621 19.01 -9.66 33.51
C GLU A 621 18.79 -8.18 33.89
N GLY A 622 17.58 -7.68 33.66
CA GLY A 622 17.10 -6.38 34.15
C GLY A 622 17.58 -5.15 33.35
N GLY A 623 18.18 -5.35 32.18
CA GLY A 623 18.77 -4.26 31.39
C GLY A 623 18.87 -4.56 29.88
N PRO A 624 19.55 -3.69 29.11
CA PRO A 624 19.89 -3.94 27.71
C PRO A 624 20.81 -5.16 27.58
N LEU A 625 20.87 -5.79 26.40
CA LEU A 625 21.77 -6.93 26.17
C LEU A 625 23.23 -6.50 26.28
N GLN A 626 23.93 -7.05 27.25
CA GLN A 626 25.38 -6.85 27.44
C GLN A 626 26.13 -8.14 27.11
N PHE A 627 27.22 -8.01 26.37
CA PHE A 627 28.09 -9.10 25.95
C PHE A 627 29.37 -8.98 26.76
N GLU A 628 29.51 -9.78 27.80
CA GLU A 628 30.71 -9.77 28.63
C GLU A 628 31.69 -10.86 28.16
N PRO A 629 32.98 -10.54 27.94
CA PRO A 629 34.03 -11.54 27.75
C PRO A 629 34.04 -12.55 28.90
N SER A 630 33.81 -13.83 28.55
CA SER A 630 33.48 -14.89 29.50
C SER A 630 33.78 -16.26 28.91
N GLY A 631 34.48 -17.11 29.66
CA GLY A 631 35.11 -18.33 29.16
C GLY A 631 36.45 -18.08 28.46
N THR A 632 36.93 -19.06 27.70
CA THR A 632 38.27 -19.05 27.08
C THR A 632 38.49 -17.90 26.10
N GLY A 633 39.59 -17.16 26.26
CA GLY A 633 39.99 -16.13 25.29
C GLY A 633 41.39 -15.57 25.50
N THR A 634 41.74 -14.57 24.69
CA THR A 634 42.99 -13.80 24.76
C THR A 634 42.69 -12.31 24.88
N LEU A 635 43.12 -11.67 25.96
CA LEU A 635 43.15 -10.21 26.11
C LEU A 635 44.52 -9.68 25.66
N THR A 636 44.56 -8.81 24.67
CA THR A 636 45.72 -7.97 24.33
C THR A 636 45.51 -6.59 24.93
N THR A 637 46.36 -6.16 25.86
CA THR A 637 46.24 -4.83 26.47
C THR A 637 46.81 -3.74 25.57
N ALA A 638 46.41 -2.49 25.80
CA ALA A 638 46.91 -1.30 25.10
C ALA A 638 48.44 -1.11 25.21
N GLN A 639 49.07 -1.68 26.23
CA GLN A 639 50.53 -1.68 26.41
C GLN A 639 51.23 -2.82 25.67
N GLY A 640 50.48 -3.76 25.09
CA GLY A 640 50.99 -4.88 24.29
C GLY A 640 51.19 -6.20 25.05
N ALA A 641 50.72 -6.31 26.30
CA ALA A 641 50.69 -7.61 26.98
C ALA A 641 49.56 -8.47 26.42
N LYS A 642 49.76 -9.79 26.32
CA LYS A 642 48.73 -10.75 25.88
C LYS A 642 48.51 -11.78 26.98
N LEU A 643 47.28 -11.89 27.44
CA LEU A 643 46.86 -12.75 28.55
C LEU A 643 45.80 -13.74 28.06
N PHE A 644 46.10 -15.03 28.13
CA PHE A 644 45.26 -16.13 27.66
C PHE A 644 44.78 -17.01 28.83
N GLY A 645 43.51 -17.41 28.81
CA GLY A 645 42.92 -18.31 29.80
C GLY A 645 41.40 -18.13 29.92
N GLU A 646 40.85 -18.43 31.09
CA GLU A 646 39.41 -18.32 31.39
C GLU A 646 39.03 -16.92 31.87
N PHE A 647 38.03 -16.31 31.23
CA PHE A 647 37.53 -14.98 31.58
C PHE A 647 36.18 -15.04 32.30
N SER A 648 35.92 -14.06 33.16
CA SER A 648 34.63 -13.88 33.82
C SER A 648 34.46 -12.40 34.18
N GLY A 649 33.37 -11.77 33.71
CA GLY A 649 33.12 -10.34 33.90
C GLY A 649 34.22 -9.47 33.29
N GLY A 650 34.69 -9.80 32.08
CA GLY A 650 35.75 -9.06 31.39
C GLY A 650 37.18 -9.32 31.86
N LYS A 651 37.40 -10.12 32.93
CA LYS A 651 38.74 -10.31 33.54
C LYS A 651 39.20 -11.76 33.49
N LEU A 652 40.51 -11.95 33.28
CA LEU A 652 41.17 -13.26 33.37
C LEU A 652 41.23 -13.73 34.83
N ARG A 653 40.81 -14.97 35.09
CA ARG A 653 40.77 -15.58 36.42
C ARG A 653 41.15 -17.07 36.37
N GLY A 654 41.84 -17.56 37.38
CA GLY A 654 42.32 -18.93 37.44
C GLY A 654 43.60 -19.12 36.61
N VAL A 655 43.85 -20.34 36.12
CA VAL A 655 45.12 -20.66 35.42
C VAL A 655 45.13 -20.05 34.01
N GLY A 656 46.24 -19.39 33.66
CA GLY A 656 46.43 -18.77 32.36
C GLY A 656 47.91 -18.63 31.95
N HIS A 657 48.12 -18.00 30.80
CA HIS A 657 49.42 -17.69 30.23
C HIS A 657 49.50 -16.21 29.84
N GLY A 658 50.56 -15.53 30.26
CA GLY A 658 50.82 -14.13 29.91
C GLY A 658 52.10 -13.98 29.11
N THR A 659 52.10 -13.19 28.04
CA THR A 659 53.31 -12.71 27.36
C THR A 659 53.35 -11.19 27.42
N TYR A 660 54.45 -10.60 27.89
CA TYR A 660 54.55 -9.17 28.19
C TYR A 660 55.52 -8.44 27.25
N PRO A 661 55.38 -7.11 27.08
CA PRO A 661 56.34 -6.30 26.33
C PRO A 661 57.77 -6.50 26.84
N GLY A 662 58.72 -6.68 25.93
CA GLY A 662 60.11 -7.05 26.24
C GLY A 662 60.39 -8.57 26.23
N GLY A 663 59.35 -9.42 26.24
CA GLY A 663 59.49 -10.88 26.08
C GLY A 663 59.45 -11.70 27.36
N GLU A 664 59.05 -11.11 28.50
CA GLU A 664 58.71 -11.89 29.69
C GLU A 664 57.48 -12.78 29.43
N THR A 665 57.49 -14.02 29.92
CA THR A 665 56.35 -14.95 29.85
C THR A 665 56.00 -15.52 31.21
N TYR A 666 54.72 -15.53 31.57
CA TYR A 666 54.18 -16.09 32.79
C TYR A 666 53.25 -17.29 32.52
N GLU A 667 53.34 -18.32 33.35
CA GLU A 667 52.49 -19.51 33.38
C GLU A 667 52.08 -19.76 34.84
N GLY A 668 50.79 -19.59 35.19
CA GLY A 668 50.34 -19.65 36.58
C GLY A 668 48.91 -19.13 36.77
N GLU A 669 48.56 -18.82 38.02
CA GLU A 669 47.25 -18.28 38.40
C GLU A 669 47.11 -16.77 38.16
N PHE A 670 45.91 -16.34 37.82
CA PHE A 670 45.52 -14.94 37.66
C PHE A 670 44.31 -14.63 38.53
N ALA A 671 44.29 -13.42 39.09
CA ALA A 671 43.14 -12.85 39.78
C ALA A 671 42.89 -11.43 39.24
N ASP A 672 41.71 -11.21 38.67
CA ASP A 672 41.31 -9.93 38.06
C ASP A 672 42.34 -9.39 37.05
N SER A 673 42.82 -10.28 36.17
CA SER A 673 43.87 -10.07 35.16
C SER A 673 45.30 -9.75 35.68
N MET A 674 45.52 -9.72 37.00
CA MET A 674 46.86 -9.62 37.61
C MET A 674 47.40 -11.01 37.96
N ARG A 675 48.72 -11.22 37.94
CA ARG A 675 49.33 -12.48 38.41
C ARG A 675 49.09 -12.69 39.90
N SER A 676 48.69 -13.91 40.26
CA SER A 676 48.29 -14.30 41.61
C SER A 676 48.68 -15.77 41.87
N GLY A 677 48.31 -16.33 43.03
CA GLY A 677 48.48 -17.76 43.35
C GLY A 677 49.92 -18.26 43.15
N GLU A 678 50.08 -19.53 42.74
CA GLU A 678 51.38 -20.09 42.34
C GLU A 678 51.64 -19.86 40.84
N GLY A 679 52.87 -19.48 40.46
CA GLY A 679 53.21 -19.25 39.05
C GLY A 679 54.70 -19.17 38.73
N THR A 680 55.02 -19.43 37.46
CA THR A 680 56.36 -19.33 36.87
C THR A 680 56.43 -18.12 35.96
N SER A 681 57.36 -17.18 36.19
CA SER A 681 57.76 -16.19 35.18
C SER A 681 59.15 -16.51 34.62
N LYS A 682 59.32 -16.32 33.30
CA LYS A 682 60.59 -16.38 32.56
C LYS A 682 60.84 -14.98 32.00
N TYR A 683 61.90 -14.33 32.44
CA TYR A 683 62.22 -12.94 32.12
C TYR A 683 63.09 -12.83 30.85
N ALA A 684 63.11 -11.64 30.24
CA ALA A 684 63.80 -11.38 28.97
C ALA A 684 65.34 -11.49 29.04
N ASP A 685 65.92 -11.43 30.24
CA ASP A 685 67.35 -11.66 30.50
C ASP A 685 67.71 -13.15 30.66
N GLY A 686 66.72 -14.04 30.68
CA GLY A 686 66.87 -15.48 30.92
C GLY A 686 66.66 -15.92 32.36
N ALA A 687 66.37 -15.00 33.30
CA ALA A 687 66.02 -15.37 34.67
C ALA A 687 64.66 -16.09 34.72
N VAL A 688 64.46 -16.95 35.73
CA VAL A 688 63.19 -17.68 35.93
C VAL A 688 62.79 -17.66 37.39
N TYR A 689 61.64 -17.06 37.71
CA TYR A 689 61.04 -17.14 39.04
C TYR A 689 59.94 -18.21 39.09
N LYS A 690 59.88 -18.98 40.18
CA LYS A 690 58.82 -19.94 40.49
C LYS A 690 58.40 -19.79 41.95
N GLY A 691 57.12 -19.51 42.19
CA GLY A 691 56.59 -19.32 43.54
C GLY A 691 55.31 -18.48 43.52
N ARG A 692 54.99 -17.85 44.65
CA ARG A 692 53.73 -17.10 44.77
C ARG A 692 53.78 -15.67 44.28
N TRP A 693 52.61 -15.25 43.81
CA TRP A 693 52.30 -13.92 43.33
C TRP A 693 51.06 -13.39 44.03
N ASP A 694 51.02 -12.08 44.21
CA ASP A 694 49.84 -11.34 44.66
C ASP A 694 49.88 -9.94 44.00
N ALA A 695 48.79 -9.54 43.34
CA ALA A 695 48.68 -8.29 42.59
C ALA A 695 49.95 -7.97 41.74
N ASP A 696 50.36 -8.91 40.88
CA ASP A 696 51.55 -8.83 40.02
C ASP A 696 52.93 -8.79 40.72
N MET A 697 52.98 -8.88 42.05
CA MET A 697 54.20 -8.85 42.85
C MET A 697 54.58 -10.25 43.37
N ARG A 698 55.88 -10.58 43.36
CA ARG A 698 56.40 -11.81 43.98
C ARG A 698 56.22 -11.74 45.51
N GLN A 699 55.66 -12.79 46.12
CA GLN A 699 55.39 -12.87 47.56
C GLN A 699 55.65 -14.28 48.10
N GLY A 700 55.98 -14.37 49.39
CA GLY A 700 56.16 -15.65 50.08
C GLY A 700 57.35 -16.44 49.55
N ARG A 701 57.39 -17.75 49.85
CA ARG A 701 58.50 -18.60 49.44
C ARG A 701 58.54 -18.79 47.91
N GLY A 702 59.68 -18.56 47.30
CA GLY A 702 59.91 -18.79 45.88
C GLY A 702 61.37 -19.14 45.54
N LEU A 703 61.56 -19.63 44.32
CA LEU A 703 62.83 -19.96 43.71
C LEU A 703 63.09 -19.01 42.53
N LEU A 704 64.16 -18.22 42.59
CA LEU A 704 64.65 -17.39 41.49
C LEU A 704 65.93 -18.01 40.92
N ILE A 705 65.89 -18.41 39.65
CA ILE A 705 67.06 -18.81 38.87
C ILE A 705 67.54 -17.56 38.12
N LEU A 706 68.80 -17.16 38.33
CA LEU A 706 69.41 -16.00 37.67
C LEU A 706 69.98 -16.39 36.29
N PRO A 707 70.25 -15.43 35.38
CA PRO A 707 70.73 -15.72 34.02
C PRO A 707 72.06 -16.51 33.94
N ALA A 708 72.90 -16.41 34.97
CA ALA A 708 74.14 -17.16 35.10
C ALA A 708 73.94 -18.65 35.52
N GLY A 709 72.72 -19.01 35.94
CA GLY A 709 72.38 -20.34 36.46
C GLY A 709 72.32 -20.44 37.99
N ASP A 710 72.69 -19.39 38.72
CA ASP A 710 72.59 -19.33 40.18
C ASP A 710 71.13 -19.48 40.65
N MET A 711 70.89 -20.16 41.76
CA MET A 711 69.54 -20.49 42.25
C MET A 711 69.30 -19.99 43.66
N LEU A 712 68.39 -19.03 43.82
CA LEU A 712 67.98 -18.42 45.08
C LEU A 712 66.63 -18.96 45.56
N SER A 713 66.61 -19.75 46.64
CA SER A 713 65.41 -20.12 47.39
C SER A 713 65.24 -19.19 48.59
N ALA A 714 64.32 -18.23 48.51
CA ALA A 714 64.11 -17.23 49.56
C ALA A 714 62.62 -16.98 49.84
N ASN A 715 62.34 -16.25 50.93
CA ASN A 715 61.05 -15.60 51.10
C ASN A 715 61.07 -14.22 50.42
N PHE A 716 60.06 -13.94 49.60
CA PHE A 716 59.88 -12.70 48.87
C PHE A 716 58.81 -11.83 49.54
N HIS A 717 59.01 -10.51 49.52
CA HIS A 717 58.00 -9.56 49.94
C HIS A 717 58.03 -8.33 49.03
N LEU A 718 56.86 -7.94 48.49
CA LEU A 718 56.72 -6.81 47.56
C LEU A 718 57.71 -6.89 46.38
N GLY A 719 57.91 -8.09 45.83
CA GLY A 719 58.82 -8.33 44.71
C GLY A 719 60.26 -8.70 45.10
N GLU A 720 60.76 -8.28 46.26
CA GLU A 720 62.17 -8.46 46.67
C GLU A 720 62.40 -9.66 47.61
N PRO A 721 63.55 -10.37 47.53
CA PRO A 721 63.97 -11.29 48.58
C PRO A 721 64.20 -10.55 49.91
N ALA A 722 63.64 -11.06 51.00
CA ALA A 722 63.72 -10.43 52.32
C ALA A 722 63.70 -11.46 53.46
N GLY A 723 64.66 -11.35 54.37
CA GLY A 723 64.87 -12.31 55.45
C GLY A 723 65.80 -13.44 55.02
N SER A 724 65.57 -14.66 55.50
CA SER A 724 66.44 -15.80 55.17
C SER A 724 66.23 -16.34 53.75
N GLY A 725 67.33 -16.74 53.12
CA GLY A 725 67.34 -17.42 51.84
C GLY A 725 68.64 -18.17 51.57
N THR A 726 68.52 -19.23 50.76
CA THR A 726 69.61 -20.08 50.33
C THR A 726 69.92 -19.81 48.86
N LEU A 727 71.12 -19.34 48.57
CA LEU A 727 71.63 -19.08 47.21
C LEU A 727 72.65 -20.17 46.84
N ILE A 728 72.44 -20.88 45.74
CA ILE A 728 73.36 -21.89 45.22
C ILE A 728 74.03 -21.31 43.96
N TYR A 729 75.36 -21.29 43.93
CA TYR A 729 76.12 -20.70 42.83
C TYR A 729 76.35 -21.71 41.70
N ALA A 730 76.21 -21.27 40.44
CA ALA A 730 76.36 -22.11 39.25
C ALA A 730 77.78 -22.69 39.11
N GLU A 731 78.80 -21.95 39.56
CA GLU A 731 80.21 -22.39 39.58
C GLU A 731 80.52 -23.41 40.69
N GLY A 732 79.59 -23.60 41.64
CA GLY A 732 79.72 -24.52 42.77
C GLY A 732 79.95 -23.80 44.10
N GLY A 733 79.00 -23.95 45.01
CA GLY A 733 78.98 -23.32 46.33
C GLY A 733 77.56 -22.95 46.75
N SER A 734 77.42 -22.48 47.99
CA SER A 734 76.15 -21.99 48.52
C SER A 734 76.34 -20.94 49.61
N TYR A 735 75.45 -19.95 49.64
CA TYR A 735 75.18 -19.11 50.79
C TYR A 735 73.83 -19.51 51.42
N ASP A 736 73.76 -19.58 52.75
CA ASP A 736 72.53 -19.78 53.51
C ASP A 736 72.51 -18.80 54.69
N GLY A 737 71.60 -17.84 54.67
CA GLY A 737 71.61 -16.74 55.63
C GLY A 737 70.60 -15.64 55.30
N GLU A 738 70.76 -14.49 55.96
CA GLU A 738 69.91 -13.31 55.72
C GLU A 738 70.27 -12.57 54.42
N LEU A 739 69.26 -11.99 53.79
CA LEU A 739 69.33 -11.28 52.52
C LEU A 739 68.53 -9.97 52.57
N GLN A 740 69.07 -8.94 51.92
CA GLN A 740 68.39 -7.67 51.66
C GLN A 740 68.41 -7.41 50.15
N GLY A 741 67.31 -7.72 49.46
CA GLY A 741 67.32 -7.86 48.01
C GLY A 741 68.20 -9.04 47.60
N LEU A 742 69.05 -8.86 46.59
CA LEU A 742 70.03 -9.88 46.16
C LEU A 742 71.36 -9.86 46.96
N ARG A 743 71.51 -8.98 47.98
CA ARG A 743 72.76 -8.86 48.76
C ARG A 743 72.73 -9.63 50.06
N ARG A 744 73.87 -10.24 50.43
CA ARG A 744 74.08 -10.86 51.75
C ARG A 744 74.08 -9.81 52.84
N HIS A 745 73.32 -10.05 53.89
CA HIS A 745 73.08 -9.15 55.02
C HIS A 745 72.90 -9.99 56.30
N GLY A 746 72.87 -9.37 57.48
CA GLY A 746 72.55 -10.06 58.73
C GLY A 746 73.53 -11.20 59.04
N TRP A 747 73.06 -12.31 59.59
CA TRP A 747 73.92 -13.50 59.80
C TRP A 747 73.80 -14.50 58.63
N GLY A 748 74.92 -15.10 58.22
CA GLY A 748 74.89 -16.12 57.17
C GLY A 748 76.16 -16.93 56.96
N VAL A 749 75.97 -18.14 56.41
CA VAL A 749 77.00 -19.11 56.08
C VAL A 749 77.27 -19.11 54.59
N LEU A 750 78.52 -18.88 54.18
CA LEU A 750 79.01 -19.04 52.81
C LEU A 750 79.94 -20.25 52.74
N GLN A 751 79.74 -21.13 51.77
CA GLN A 751 80.68 -22.20 51.41
C GLN A 751 80.86 -22.22 49.90
N ASP A 752 82.06 -22.50 49.41
CA ASP A 752 82.34 -22.62 47.97
C ASP A 752 82.70 -24.07 47.56
N GLY A 753 82.98 -24.26 46.26
CA GLY A 753 83.47 -25.53 45.72
C GLY A 753 84.94 -25.86 46.04
N SER A 754 85.73 -24.92 46.57
CA SER A 754 87.15 -25.14 46.91
C SER A 754 87.34 -25.71 48.33
N GLY A 755 86.38 -25.47 49.21
CA GLY A 755 86.45 -25.80 50.63
C GLY A 755 86.71 -24.59 51.53
N TYR A 756 86.66 -23.37 50.98
CA TYR A 756 86.47 -22.17 51.79
C TYR A 756 85.07 -22.16 52.41
N HIS A 757 85.00 -21.72 53.66
CA HIS A 757 83.77 -21.63 54.45
C HIS A 757 83.83 -20.40 55.36
N TYR A 758 82.75 -19.64 55.48
CA TYR A 758 82.60 -18.52 56.39
C TYR A 758 81.23 -18.55 57.05
N GLU A 759 81.17 -18.41 58.37
CA GLU A 759 79.94 -18.24 59.14
C GLU A 759 80.06 -16.94 59.97
N GLY A 760 79.10 -16.01 59.86
CA GLY A 760 79.20 -14.72 60.54
C GLY A 760 78.35 -13.60 59.95
N ASP A 761 78.66 -12.37 60.38
CA ASP A 761 77.88 -11.19 60.05
C ASP A 761 78.24 -10.59 58.67
N TRP A 762 77.21 -10.19 57.91
CA TRP A 762 77.27 -9.58 56.59
C TRP A 762 76.55 -8.23 56.56
N LEU A 763 77.08 -7.31 55.75
CA LEU A 763 76.42 -6.04 55.42
C LEU A 763 76.71 -5.71 53.96
N ASP A 764 75.67 -5.73 53.12
CA ASP A 764 75.75 -5.39 51.70
C ASP A 764 76.87 -6.11 50.95
N ASP A 765 76.88 -7.45 51.08
CA ASP A 765 77.88 -8.38 50.53
C ASP A 765 79.30 -8.28 51.10
N GLU A 766 79.57 -7.36 52.03
CA GLU A 766 80.83 -7.31 52.78
C GLU A 766 80.72 -8.06 54.12
N ARG A 767 81.77 -8.82 54.47
CA ARG A 767 81.88 -9.46 55.79
C ARG A 767 82.19 -8.39 56.84
N THR A 768 81.45 -8.41 57.95
CA THR A 768 81.49 -7.39 59.00
C THR A 768 81.38 -8.04 60.39
N GLY A 769 81.14 -7.25 61.43
CA GLY A 769 80.75 -7.75 62.76
C GLY A 769 81.72 -8.78 63.33
N TYR A 770 81.22 -9.97 63.66
CA TYR A 770 81.99 -11.14 64.07
C TYR A 770 81.76 -12.31 63.09
N GLY A 771 82.80 -13.10 62.82
CA GLY A 771 82.66 -14.31 62.01
C GLY A 771 83.86 -15.24 62.06
N ARG A 772 83.66 -16.45 61.54
CA ARG A 772 84.65 -17.52 61.46
C ARG A 772 84.90 -17.90 60.01
N GLU A 773 86.08 -17.60 59.51
CA GLU A 773 86.60 -17.95 58.18
C GLU A 773 87.43 -19.24 58.29
N THR A 774 87.17 -20.22 57.45
CA THR A 774 88.03 -21.40 57.21
C THR A 774 88.44 -21.38 55.73
N ARG A 775 89.75 -21.46 55.46
CA ARG A 775 90.31 -21.38 54.10
C ARG A 775 90.62 -22.77 53.54
N GLU A 776 90.72 -22.87 52.21
CA GLU A 776 91.15 -24.05 51.43
C GLU A 776 92.32 -24.83 52.06
N ASN A 777 93.32 -24.10 52.54
CA ASN A 777 94.55 -24.67 53.09
C ASN A 777 94.38 -25.25 54.51
N GLY A 778 93.25 -25.02 55.17
CA GLY A 778 92.96 -25.40 56.54
C GLY A 778 93.26 -24.33 57.61
N ASP A 779 93.64 -23.10 57.21
CA ASP A 779 93.73 -21.98 58.15
C ASP A 779 92.32 -21.55 58.60
N VAL A 780 92.17 -21.25 59.89
CA VAL A 780 90.93 -20.74 60.49
C VAL A 780 91.18 -19.38 61.12
N TYR A 781 90.34 -18.40 60.83
CA TYR A 781 90.20 -17.15 61.59
C TYR A 781 88.83 -17.10 62.26
N GLU A 782 88.75 -16.54 63.46
CA GLU A 782 87.53 -16.41 64.25
C GLU A 782 87.62 -15.10 65.05
N GLY A 783 86.84 -14.09 64.66
CA GLY A 783 87.03 -12.74 65.17
C GLY A 783 86.28 -11.69 64.37
N GLN A 784 86.66 -10.43 64.55
CA GLN A 784 85.94 -9.31 63.95
C GLN A 784 86.33 -9.02 62.50
N PHE A 785 85.36 -8.62 61.69
CA PHE A 785 85.56 -8.16 60.31
C PHE A 785 85.07 -6.72 60.12
N LEU A 786 85.65 -6.02 59.16
CA LEU A 786 85.18 -4.73 58.66
C LEU A 786 85.56 -4.59 57.19
N ALA A 787 84.59 -4.28 56.33
CA ALA A 787 84.74 -4.18 54.88
C ALA A 787 85.47 -5.40 54.27
N SER A 788 84.98 -6.60 54.60
CA SER A 788 85.54 -7.90 54.22
C SER A 788 86.97 -8.22 54.69
N ARG A 789 87.60 -7.37 55.52
CA ARG A 789 88.95 -7.58 56.08
C ARG A 789 88.91 -7.89 57.56
N ARG A 790 89.86 -8.69 58.06
CA ARG A 790 90.02 -8.95 59.51
C ARG A 790 90.38 -7.65 60.23
N HIS A 791 89.67 -7.37 61.32
CA HIS A 791 89.74 -6.13 62.08
C HIS A 791 89.57 -6.40 63.60
N GLY A 792 89.64 -5.38 64.44
CA GLY A 792 89.28 -5.48 65.86
C GLY A 792 90.15 -6.48 66.62
N HIS A 793 89.54 -7.48 67.26
CA HIS A 793 90.22 -8.60 67.89
C HIS A 793 89.79 -9.95 67.28
N GLY A 794 90.72 -10.90 67.17
CA GLY A 794 90.41 -12.23 66.64
C GLY A 794 91.49 -13.28 66.84
N ARG A 795 91.04 -14.54 66.85
CA ARG A 795 91.85 -15.76 66.83
C ARG A 795 92.19 -16.14 65.39
N TYR A 796 93.43 -16.57 65.17
CA TYR A 796 93.88 -17.20 63.94
C TYR A 796 94.62 -18.49 64.28
N LEU A 797 94.24 -19.60 63.68
CA LEU A 797 94.88 -20.90 63.78
C LEU A 797 95.32 -21.31 62.38
N SER A 798 96.62 -21.42 62.13
CA SER A 798 97.11 -21.94 60.85
C SER A 798 96.92 -23.45 60.74
N ALA A 799 96.85 -23.94 59.50
CA ALA A 799 96.84 -25.37 59.18
C ALA A 799 98.06 -26.14 59.74
N ARG A 800 99.13 -25.42 60.11
CA ARG A 800 100.36 -25.94 60.74
C ARG A 800 100.31 -25.98 62.27
N GLY A 801 99.22 -25.51 62.90
CA GLY A 801 99.07 -25.49 64.35
C GLY A 801 99.64 -24.25 65.06
N GLU A 802 99.93 -23.18 64.32
CA GLU A 802 100.29 -21.88 64.91
C GLU A 802 99.03 -21.10 65.26
N GLU A 803 98.82 -20.80 66.55
CA GLU A 803 97.73 -19.95 67.02
C GLU A 803 98.21 -18.50 67.24
N TYR A 804 97.35 -17.53 66.97
CA TYR A 804 97.53 -16.12 67.31
C TYR A 804 96.19 -15.54 67.77
N ASN A 805 96.15 -15.01 68.99
CA ASN A 805 95.00 -14.33 69.57
C ASN A 805 95.39 -12.87 69.85
N GLY A 806 94.82 -11.91 69.12
CA GLY A 806 95.20 -10.50 69.26
C GLY A 806 94.45 -9.54 68.34
N SER A 807 94.96 -8.31 68.25
CA SER A 807 94.35 -7.26 67.44
C SER A 807 94.69 -7.35 65.95
N TRP A 808 93.76 -6.88 65.11
CA TRP A 808 93.89 -6.87 63.65
C TRP A 808 93.43 -5.53 63.07
N VAL A 809 94.10 -5.05 62.02
CA VAL A 809 93.67 -3.92 61.21
C VAL A 809 93.95 -4.23 59.74
N GLN A 810 92.90 -4.25 58.91
CA GLN A 810 92.98 -4.49 57.46
C GLN A 810 93.83 -5.73 57.11
N ASP A 811 93.47 -6.87 57.70
CA ASP A 811 94.15 -8.18 57.55
C ASP A 811 95.59 -8.28 58.08
N GLN A 812 96.13 -7.22 58.68
CA GLN A 812 97.44 -7.23 59.35
C GLN A 812 97.26 -7.38 60.86
N ARG A 813 98.11 -8.21 61.49
CA ARG A 813 98.22 -8.31 62.96
C ARG A 813 98.73 -6.98 63.51
N SER A 814 98.12 -6.48 64.58
CA SER A 814 98.42 -5.15 65.14
C SER A 814 98.37 -5.16 66.67
N GLY A 815 98.69 -4.04 67.31
CA GLY A 815 98.54 -3.85 68.75
C GLY A 815 99.31 -4.88 69.60
N GLN A 816 98.59 -5.59 70.47
CA GLN A 816 99.10 -6.68 71.28
C GLN A 816 98.37 -8.00 70.94
N GLY A 817 99.05 -9.12 71.16
CA GLY A 817 98.48 -10.46 70.96
C GLY A 817 99.42 -11.56 71.42
N VAL A 818 98.84 -12.71 71.74
CA VAL A 818 99.56 -13.94 72.14
C VAL A 818 99.67 -14.86 70.94
N SER A 819 100.88 -15.28 70.57
CA SER A 819 101.08 -16.32 69.55
C SER A 819 101.64 -17.59 70.20
N THR A 820 101.01 -18.73 69.91
CA THR A 820 101.33 -20.03 70.49
C THR A 820 101.56 -21.03 69.37
N THR A 821 102.78 -21.53 69.20
CA THR A 821 103.07 -22.62 68.25
C THR A 821 102.83 -23.96 68.94
N LEU A 822 101.77 -24.68 68.55
CA LEU A 822 101.55 -26.03 69.04
C LEU A 822 102.41 -27.02 68.25
N LEU A 823 103.49 -27.51 68.86
CA LEU A 823 104.22 -28.69 68.38
C LEU A 823 103.32 -29.93 68.51
N ARG A 824 102.45 -30.15 67.52
CA ARG A 824 101.53 -31.29 67.49
C ARG A 824 102.23 -32.54 66.96
N ASP A 825 102.13 -33.62 67.72
CA ASP A 825 102.64 -34.93 67.33
C ASP A 825 101.78 -35.53 66.19
N GLU A 826 102.41 -35.91 65.07
CA GLU A 826 101.71 -36.27 63.82
C GLU A 826 100.76 -37.47 63.98
N ALA A 827 101.03 -38.31 64.99
CA ALA A 827 100.24 -39.49 65.32
C ALA A 827 98.83 -39.19 65.85
N GLU A 828 98.51 -37.97 66.29
CA GLU A 828 97.17 -37.60 66.75
C GLU A 828 96.35 -36.86 65.69
N HIS A 829 96.97 -35.95 64.92
CA HIS A 829 96.31 -35.26 63.81
C HIS A 829 95.69 -36.24 62.79
N ASN A 830 96.43 -37.29 62.43
CA ASN A 830 95.95 -38.31 61.49
C ASN A 830 94.77 -39.13 62.04
N ARG A 831 94.70 -39.38 63.36
CA ARG A 831 93.54 -40.04 63.99
C ARG A 831 92.30 -39.16 63.97
N GLN A 832 92.43 -37.87 64.28
CA GLN A 832 91.30 -36.94 64.21
C GLN A 832 90.80 -36.72 62.76
N ARG A 833 91.70 -36.64 61.77
CA ARG A 833 91.33 -36.57 60.35
C ARG A 833 90.59 -37.82 59.86
N ALA A 834 90.95 -39.01 60.35
CA ALA A 834 90.24 -40.25 60.06
C ALA A 834 88.81 -40.25 60.64
N SER A 835 88.66 -39.86 61.92
CA SER A 835 87.35 -39.74 62.58
C SER A 835 86.43 -38.72 61.90
N ALA A 836 86.95 -37.55 61.54
CA ALA A 836 86.16 -36.51 60.85
C ALA A 836 85.69 -36.97 59.47
N LYS A 837 86.55 -37.65 58.69
CA LYS A 837 86.14 -38.25 57.41
C LYS A 837 85.08 -39.34 57.57
N LEU A 838 85.09 -40.12 58.67
CA LEU A 838 84.05 -41.10 58.95
C LEU A 838 82.69 -40.47 59.30
N LEU A 839 82.69 -39.28 59.90
CA LEU A 839 81.46 -38.56 60.29
C LEU A 839 80.81 -37.86 59.09
N ALA A 840 81.59 -37.09 58.32
CA ALA A 840 81.10 -36.37 57.14
C ALA A 840 80.50 -37.30 56.07
N HIS A 841 81.06 -38.51 55.93
CA HIS A 841 80.53 -39.51 54.99
C HIS A 841 79.15 -40.06 55.39
N ARG A 842 78.76 -39.91 56.66
CA ARG A 842 77.52 -40.42 57.25
C ARG A 842 76.36 -39.42 57.13
N GLU A 843 76.65 -38.12 57.15
CA GLU A 843 75.65 -37.06 57.00
C GLU A 843 75.27 -36.82 55.53
N HIS A 844 76.24 -36.88 54.60
CA HIS A 844 75.98 -36.84 53.15
C HIS A 844 75.03 -37.94 52.65
N HIS A 845 74.89 -39.05 53.38
CA HIS A 845 73.93 -40.11 53.07
C HIS A 845 72.52 -39.85 53.61
N PHE A 846 72.35 -38.98 54.61
CA PHE A 846 71.05 -38.72 55.23
C PHE A 846 70.22 -37.69 54.43
N LEU A 847 70.86 -36.62 53.98
CA LEU A 847 70.22 -35.57 53.14
C LEU A 847 69.80 -36.05 51.74
N ARG A 848 70.19 -37.27 51.32
CA ARG A 848 69.71 -37.90 50.08
C ARG A 848 68.46 -38.79 50.25
N LEU A 849 67.91 -38.92 51.46
CA LEU A 849 66.80 -39.85 51.76
C LEU A 849 65.57 -39.20 52.42
N SER A 850 65.56 -37.89 52.64
CA SER A 850 64.45 -37.16 53.29
C SER A 850 63.62 -36.28 52.34
N GLY A 851 63.72 -36.48 51.02
CA GLY A 851 63.21 -35.51 50.03
C GLY A 851 62.62 -36.09 48.73
N ILE A 852 62.29 -37.38 48.66
CA ILE A 852 61.52 -37.95 47.54
C ILE A 852 60.39 -38.82 48.10
N GLY A 853 59.22 -38.20 48.26
CA GLY A 853 57.95 -38.87 48.54
C GLY A 853 56.87 -38.33 47.60
N GLU A 854 56.38 -39.20 46.72
CA GLU A 854 55.11 -39.11 45.97
C GLU A 854 54.84 -37.84 45.14
N GLY A 855 54.78 -37.96 43.80
CA GLY A 855 54.38 -36.84 42.95
C GLY A 855 54.48 -37.05 41.43
N ALA A 856 53.50 -37.79 40.87
CA ALA A 856 53.19 -37.89 39.43
C ALA A 856 54.29 -38.40 38.47
N GLY A 857 53.86 -38.84 37.28
CA GLY A 857 54.73 -39.22 36.17
C GLY A 857 54.02 -38.98 34.84
N ARG A 858 54.76 -39.18 33.74
CA ARG A 858 54.39 -38.86 32.34
C ARG A 858 54.34 -37.37 31.99
N LEU A 859 55.45 -36.92 31.39
CA LEU A 859 55.39 -36.30 30.05
C LEU A 859 54.86 -37.33 29.03
#